data_AF-A0A9E4CQY8-F1
#
_entry.id   AF-A0A9E4CQY8-F1
#
_cell.length_a   1.000
_cell.length_b   1.000
_cell.length_c   1.000
_cell.angle_alpha   90.00
_cell.angle_beta   90.00
_cell.angle_gamma   90.00
#
_symmetry.space_group_name_H-M   'P 1'
#
loop_
_entity.id
_entity.type
_entity.pdbx_description
1 polymer ?
#
loop_
_entity_poly.entity_id
_entity_poly.type
_entity_poly.pdbx_seq_one_letter_code
_entity_poly.pdbx_strand_id
1 'polypeptide(L)'
;MQGTANIQFADIRDSAAVTPLAATNSTAGPNNTNWTITGACATVTISGNSYEDAHGTVWSLCDGVTPNMALSVNGYGKVNTPCSPVDGSFSFTPVPDPGLIYLVYQDQNGTPLATGATYGLAPTPIASVTDVDVVYGEVRLRSDSGAPIRSSHLNMYDYDIDTTLGVKVLDGYDRLYLNDASDSASDDGELYIEAGTEFRPNHYVDATALDLRGTITNAGGTESLLNNQLAVHGSGTSTDCDDPIGTSMPICAGPAGGINAYDGSDQVVLDSTSPYAIAAMDYPSLRLTPSTGDNPAVQLGGSGNGTLRVRGELQLGSGGNDVAVDTSTYSPYVWVDGDTGQIGNLDISTDSSLAGTSDVRVDANMVGGGSIDMTGGTFENRIQTNDDAQDNVGPAGSGDHTYYNLTFSTSGFSRSPDFQSSSGTIRVRNDLQIGNPADSGTTTLVNNTINETIDVDGSVIITSRGSLSAASSPATPFTIGDDFTNQGTFTGNGGTVTFDTASNISTVTTSAPTTFSNLATTTPDKTLRLQHGMTTTVTGTFTANGGSCGSPVTIESTLAGSTATINMGTSGVQYATLRDSTASPGRTATSSANLGNNSGWTFAGGCSAPTSMLSHDTNASGLGIPQNPAILVDTPHFSWINNSGLTADRSRTQVVNTPVDADVVALWPNDGNGHDLAGSGGGDLVPAGAPNDASWDATSIQPGFGQSLVTDGDDAAIASSASSSLDIDTFTVEAWVRISSLTTGIGTESVLVTKDTSTTDRNFRLGVMRTAATTGVAWADISTGGAAGPAPLQGTTDLDDGQWHHVAYTVDSTPADPNKVQTLVVDGTVEATSTFSGNVDNPAVPVVVGAASTFTNGLDGRIDDVRISSAVRSPAEIKGYVRSRMPHGTVLWDSDPSNAGIALASCNNLARCADVIHGGVPVVRDGARYYVRGKLKSTTAIWSAWSTWDWFEAASGITINITSGASESLGTALPNTDLTATSDIDVWTNDRNGYTLLVKGPDDVWGMDGPGAATLPRFTAPPDSPASWPALTPGYFGFTVLAATGGKDTAVWGTGSTETSFATLNYVGLQQSRAAVAHRRNSYSLATDTITASYRADVAAAQAGGAYTTTIDYIVIANV
;
A
#
# COMPACT_ATOMS: atom_id res chain seq x y z
N MET A 1 40.88 69.16 -0.61
CA MET A 1 39.40 69.01 -0.65
C MET A 1 38.74 70.37 -0.54
N GLN A 2 37.64 70.64 -1.27
CA GLN A 2 36.79 71.84 -1.12
C GLN A 2 35.35 71.38 -0.82
N GLY A 3 34.73 71.88 0.26
CA GLY A 3 33.37 71.55 0.69
C GLY A 3 33.29 71.02 2.13
N THR A 4 32.10 71.04 2.74
CA THR A 4 31.82 70.47 4.07
C THR A 4 31.91 68.94 4.00
N ALA A 5 32.97 68.36 4.55
CA ALA A 5 33.14 66.90 4.63
C ALA A 5 32.97 66.45 6.09
N ASN A 6 32.15 65.41 6.32
CA ASN A 6 32.05 64.75 7.62
C ASN A 6 33.09 63.64 7.67
N ILE A 7 34.26 63.95 8.23
CA ILE A 7 35.41 63.03 8.27
C ILE A 7 35.55 62.52 9.70
N GLN A 8 35.41 61.20 9.87
CA GLN A 8 35.52 60.50 11.14
C GLN A 8 36.38 59.25 10.95
N PHE A 9 37.15 58.84 11.98
CA PHE A 9 37.96 57.61 11.97
C PHE A 9 38.97 57.51 10.81
N ALA A 10 39.71 58.59 10.54
CA ALA A 10 40.70 58.63 9.46
C ALA A 10 42.13 58.87 10.00
N ASP A 11 43.13 58.21 9.43
CA ASP A 11 44.54 58.59 9.59
C ASP A 11 44.90 59.60 8.49
N ILE A 12 45.04 60.86 8.88
CA ILE A 12 45.36 61.95 7.96
C ILE A 12 46.87 62.14 7.99
N ARG A 13 47.56 61.89 6.87
CA ARG A 13 49.01 62.11 6.71
C ARG A 13 49.32 62.87 5.44
N ASP A 14 50.33 63.74 5.50
CA ASP A 14 50.85 64.51 4.36
C ASP A 14 49.75 65.22 3.52
N SER A 15 48.69 65.69 4.20
CA SER A 15 47.48 66.20 3.57
C SER A 15 47.30 67.70 3.76
N ALA A 16 47.03 68.44 2.67
CA ALA A 16 46.74 69.86 2.70
C ALA A 16 45.28 70.15 2.30
N ALA A 17 44.44 70.48 3.28
CA ALA A 17 43.08 70.93 3.00
C ALA A 17 43.10 72.37 2.47
N VAL A 18 42.32 72.66 1.43
CA VAL A 18 42.29 74.00 0.81
C VAL A 18 41.48 74.98 1.66
N THR A 19 40.48 74.47 2.38
CA THR A 19 39.72 75.16 3.43
C THR A 19 39.82 74.34 4.73
N PRO A 20 39.84 74.94 5.93
CA PRO A 20 39.92 74.21 7.19
C PRO A 20 38.86 73.10 7.27
N LEU A 21 39.28 71.86 7.45
CA LEU A 21 38.40 70.70 7.64
C LEU A 21 38.61 70.09 9.01
N ALA A 22 37.53 69.68 9.65
CA ALA A 22 37.59 68.94 10.90
C ALA A 22 37.51 67.43 10.64
N ALA A 23 38.44 66.68 11.21
CA ALA A 23 38.34 65.23 11.33
C ALA A 23 38.07 64.90 12.80
N THR A 24 37.00 64.16 13.07
CA THR A 24 36.64 63.76 14.45
C THR A 24 37.04 62.32 14.73
N ASN A 25 37.51 61.98 15.94
CA ASN A 25 37.99 60.63 16.28
C ASN A 25 39.01 60.09 15.25
N SER A 26 40.04 60.87 14.95
CA SER A 26 40.97 60.62 13.83
C SER A 26 42.41 60.81 14.31
N THR A 27 43.39 60.27 13.58
CA THR A 27 44.81 60.42 13.91
C THR A 27 45.51 61.37 12.93
N ALA A 28 46.51 62.12 13.42
CA ALA A 28 47.32 63.05 12.63
C ALA A 28 48.73 62.50 12.45
N GLY A 29 49.10 62.11 11.23
CA GLY A 29 50.49 61.96 10.84
C GLY A 29 51.19 63.30 10.58
N PRO A 30 52.47 63.27 10.14
CA PRO A 30 53.23 64.48 9.86
C PRO A 30 52.69 65.27 8.65
N ASN A 31 53.05 66.55 8.59
CA ASN A 31 52.84 67.47 7.46
C ASN A 31 51.39 67.74 7.01
N ASN A 32 50.42 67.74 7.93
CA ASN A 32 49.05 68.16 7.60
C ASN A 32 48.88 69.68 7.69
N THR A 33 48.25 70.30 6.68
CA THR A 33 47.94 71.75 6.66
C THR A 33 46.43 71.97 6.56
N ASN A 34 45.87 72.88 7.36
CA ASN A 34 44.43 73.20 7.45
C ASN A 34 43.51 72.04 7.89
N TRP A 35 44.01 71.13 8.74
CA TRP A 35 43.20 70.11 9.40
C TRP A 35 43.04 70.40 10.88
N THR A 36 41.81 70.32 11.39
CA THR A 36 41.51 70.32 12.82
C THR A 36 41.11 68.91 13.23
N ILE A 37 41.97 68.21 13.95
CA ILE A 37 41.63 66.87 14.44
C ILE A 37 41.11 66.99 15.87
N THR A 38 39.85 66.60 16.11
CA THR A 38 39.18 66.74 17.41
C THR A 38 38.65 65.40 17.90
N GLY A 39 38.98 65.03 19.14
CA GLY A 39 38.76 63.69 19.66
C GLY A 39 39.90 62.77 19.22
N ALA A 40 40.82 62.47 20.15
CA ALA A 40 41.75 61.37 19.93
C ALA A 40 40.91 60.08 19.82
N CYS A 41 41.24 59.19 18.89
CA CYS A 41 40.64 57.85 18.88
C CYS A 41 40.75 57.28 20.30
N ALA A 42 39.62 56.91 20.90
CA ALA A 42 39.64 56.25 22.20
C ALA A 42 40.57 55.05 22.07
N THR A 43 41.66 55.03 22.85
CA THR A 43 42.63 53.96 22.81
C THR A 43 41.96 52.71 23.33
N VAL A 44 41.68 51.76 22.44
CA VAL A 44 41.23 50.43 22.81
C VAL A 44 42.45 49.65 23.25
N THR A 45 42.39 49.11 24.46
CA THR A 45 43.33 48.12 24.95
C THR A 45 42.73 46.74 24.75
N ILE A 46 43.53 45.81 24.24
CA ILE A 46 43.22 44.37 24.29
C ILE A 46 44.20 43.76 25.30
N SER A 47 43.69 43.10 26.33
CA SER A 47 44.49 42.51 27.39
C SER A 47 43.87 41.21 27.89
N GLY A 48 44.71 40.34 28.42
CA GLY A 48 44.29 39.07 29.01
C GLY A 48 45.50 38.25 29.42
N ASN A 49 45.38 36.93 29.42
CA ASN A 49 46.37 36.03 30.00
C ASN A 49 46.73 34.89 29.03
N SER A 50 47.98 34.42 29.07
CA SER A 50 48.45 33.29 28.26
C SER A 50 48.79 32.08 29.13
N TYR A 51 48.26 30.90 28.78
CA TYR A 51 48.38 29.67 29.53
C TYR A 51 48.89 28.49 28.69
N GLU A 52 49.49 27.50 29.37
CA GLU A 52 49.94 26.22 28.81
C GLU A 52 48.83 25.16 28.80
N ASP A 53 47.86 25.28 29.71
CA ASP A 53 46.71 24.38 29.87
C ASP A 53 45.45 25.22 30.16
N ALA A 54 44.28 24.59 30.36
CA ALA A 54 42.96 25.22 30.58
C ALA A 54 42.89 26.06 31.87
N HIS A 55 43.67 27.14 31.91
CA HIS A 55 43.75 28.21 32.91
C HIS A 55 44.52 27.88 34.22
N GLY A 56 45.35 26.83 34.26
CA GLY A 56 46.09 26.43 35.46
C GLY A 56 47.55 26.89 35.51
N THR A 57 48.22 26.88 34.36
CA THR A 57 49.67 27.06 34.25
C THR A 57 49.99 28.20 33.29
N VAL A 58 50.70 29.24 33.76
CA VAL A 58 51.19 30.34 32.90
C VAL A 58 52.06 29.76 31.78
N TRP A 59 51.83 30.23 30.55
CA TRP A 59 52.58 29.75 29.39
C TRP A 59 54.09 29.90 29.61
N SER A 60 54.83 28.83 29.38
CA SER A 60 56.23 28.70 29.79
C SER A 60 57.20 29.73 29.16
N LEU A 61 56.77 30.40 28.09
CA LEU A 61 57.53 31.46 27.41
C LEU A 61 57.19 32.87 27.87
N CYS A 62 56.25 33.07 28.79
CA CYS A 62 56.05 34.38 29.40
C CYS A 62 57.23 34.70 30.32
N ASP A 63 58.06 35.67 29.92
CA ASP A 63 59.25 36.12 30.67
C ASP A 63 59.21 37.62 31.03
N GLY A 64 58.17 38.33 30.60
CA GLY A 64 57.98 39.77 30.81
C GLY A 64 58.86 40.66 29.94
N VAL A 65 59.63 40.10 29.01
CA VAL A 65 60.62 40.84 28.20
C VAL A 65 60.48 40.52 26.71
N THR A 66 60.40 39.25 26.36
CA THR A 66 60.31 38.78 24.98
C THR A 66 58.88 38.96 24.48
N PRO A 67 58.67 39.60 23.31
CA PRO A 67 57.35 39.93 22.80
C PRO A 67 56.67 38.69 22.20
N ASN A 68 56.23 37.79 23.08
CA ASN A 68 55.74 36.46 22.75
C ASN A 68 54.22 36.38 22.54
N MET A 69 53.50 37.49 22.69
CA MET A 69 52.08 37.59 22.33
C MET A 69 51.94 38.48 21.10
N ALA A 70 51.17 38.03 20.12
CA ALA A 70 50.89 38.77 18.91
C ALA A 70 49.40 39.09 18.80
N LEU A 71 49.10 40.28 18.26
CA LEU A 71 47.76 40.73 17.92
C LEU A 71 47.72 41.06 16.43
N SER A 72 46.79 40.46 15.70
CA SER A 72 46.37 40.89 14.36
C SER A 72 44.91 41.35 14.42
N VAL A 73 44.58 42.42 13.70
CA VAL A 73 43.21 42.93 13.61
C VAL A 73 42.84 43.06 12.16
N ASN A 74 41.71 42.48 11.79
CA ASN A 74 41.16 42.48 10.43
C ASN A 74 42.18 42.09 9.34
N GLY A 75 43.04 41.10 9.63
CA GLY A 75 44.10 40.63 8.73
C GLY A 75 45.25 41.60 8.50
N TYR A 76 45.34 42.73 9.23
CA TYR A 76 46.48 43.65 9.14
C TYR A 76 47.72 43.10 9.87
N GLY A 77 48.89 43.71 9.60
CA GLY A 77 50.18 43.29 10.17
C GLY A 77 50.17 43.19 11.70
N LYS A 78 50.87 42.17 12.23
CA LYS A 78 50.88 41.87 13.66
C LYS A 78 51.62 42.92 14.51
N VAL A 79 51.13 43.14 15.72
CA VAL A 79 51.80 43.88 16.79
C VAL A 79 52.11 42.91 17.91
N ASN A 80 53.34 42.94 18.44
CA ASN A 80 53.74 42.03 19.51
C ASN A 80 53.95 42.76 20.85
N THR A 81 53.69 42.05 21.95
CA THR A 81 53.87 42.52 23.34
C THR A 81 54.37 41.35 24.20
N PRO A 82 55.16 41.59 25.27
CA PRO A 82 55.51 40.52 26.20
C PRO A 82 54.32 40.11 27.08
N CYS A 83 54.31 38.86 27.54
CA CYS A 83 53.43 38.39 28.62
C CYS A 83 54.21 38.20 29.93
N SER A 84 53.54 38.44 31.06
CA SER A 84 54.09 38.37 32.41
C SER A 84 54.40 36.93 32.84
N PRO A 85 55.57 36.64 33.44
CA PRO A 85 55.90 35.31 33.96
C PRO A 85 55.11 34.96 35.22
N VAL A 86 54.45 35.93 35.85
CA VAL A 86 53.76 35.75 37.13
C VAL A 86 52.37 35.19 36.94
N ASP A 87 51.66 35.70 35.94
CA ASP A 87 50.23 35.46 35.72
C ASP A 87 49.87 35.30 34.24
N GLY A 88 50.85 35.36 33.32
CA GLY A 88 50.60 35.30 31.89
C GLY A 88 50.02 36.58 31.29
N SER A 89 49.85 37.65 32.08
CA SER A 89 49.15 38.85 31.63
C SER A 89 49.87 39.56 30.48
N PHE A 90 49.11 40.00 29.48
CA PHE A 90 49.58 40.76 28.32
C PHE A 90 48.66 41.95 28.03
N SER A 91 49.18 42.95 27.30
CA SER A 91 48.40 44.13 26.92
C SER A 91 48.91 44.77 25.62
N PHE A 92 47.98 45.11 24.73
CA PHE A 92 48.24 45.82 23.48
C PHE A 92 47.64 47.24 23.54
N THR A 93 48.38 48.26 23.13
CA THR A 93 47.89 49.66 23.04
C THR A 93 48.60 50.41 21.90
N PRO A 94 47.90 51.14 21.01
CA PRO A 94 46.46 51.19 20.74
C PRO A 94 46.04 50.44 19.44
N VAL A 95 44.82 49.91 19.43
CA VAL A 95 44.22 49.17 18.28
C VAL A 95 43.11 49.99 17.63
N PRO A 96 43.09 50.18 16.29
CA PRO A 96 42.04 50.95 15.61
C PRO A 96 40.82 50.09 15.18
N ASP A 97 39.65 50.70 15.35
CA ASP A 97 38.29 50.41 14.88
C ASP A 97 37.41 49.34 15.58
N PRO A 98 36.21 49.72 16.07
CA PRO A 98 35.21 48.82 16.65
C PRO A 98 34.50 47.96 15.58
N GLY A 99 34.05 46.76 15.97
CA GLY A 99 33.33 45.82 15.09
C GLY A 99 34.23 45.00 14.15
N LEU A 100 35.54 45.10 14.32
CA LEU A 100 36.52 44.25 13.64
C LEU A 100 36.76 42.97 14.45
N ILE A 101 36.98 41.86 13.74
CA ILE A 101 37.54 40.67 14.36
C ILE A 101 39.01 40.95 14.70
N TYR A 102 39.46 40.44 15.83
CA TYR A 102 40.85 40.41 16.26
C TYR A 102 41.29 38.97 16.50
N LEU A 103 42.58 38.72 16.35
CA LEU A 103 43.24 37.46 16.62
C LEU A 103 44.40 37.73 17.57
N VAL A 104 44.32 37.16 18.78
CA VAL A 104 45.46 37.13 19.72
C VAL A 104 46.02 35.72 19.74
N TYR A 105 47.33 35.59 19.62
CA TYR A 105 47.99 34.27 19.59
C TYR A 105 49.39 34.31 20.21
N GLN A 106 49.86 33.13 20.59
CA GLN A 106 51.21 32.87 21.08
C GLN A 106 52.21 32.89 19.90
N ASP A 107 53.26 33.74 19.96
CA ASP A 107 54.25 33.96 18.89
C ASP A 107 55.69 33.75 19.42
N GLN A 108 56.34 32.65 19.05
CA GLN A 108 57.70 32.33 19.52
C GLN A 108 58.79 33.01 18.68
N ASN A 109 59.15 34.26 19.00
CA ASN A 109 60.34 34.95 18.47
C ASN A 109 60.42 35.01 16.93
N GLY A 110 59.28 35.15 16.24
CA GLY A 110 59.23 35.25 14.78
C GLY A 110 59.42 33.91 14.05
N THR A 111 59.51 32.81 14.80
CA THR A 111 59.19 31.46 14.32
C THR A 111 57.77 31.16 14.78
N PRO A 112 56.81 31.15 13.86
CA PRO A 112 55.44 30.86 14.19
C PRO A 112 55.30 29.41 14.65
N LEU A 113 54.92 29.25 15.90
CA LEU A 113 54.36 28.02 16.46
C LEU A 113 53.16 28.52 17.23
N ALA A 114 52.10 28.85 16.49
CA ALA A 114 50.87 29.35 17.08
C ALA A 114 50.09 28.15 17.62
N THR A 115 50.50 27.76 18.81
CA THR A 115 49.95 26.61 19.53
C THR A 115 48.66 26.99 20.22
N GLY A 116 48.46 28.25 20.62
CA GLY A 116 47.20 28.77 21.15
C GLY A 116 46.75 30.05 20.46
N ALA A 117 45.45 30.15 20.14
CA ALA A 117 44.88 31.29 19.42
C ALA A 117 43.46 31.63 19.89
N THR A 118 43.17 32.92 20.03
CA THR A 118 41.84 33.44 20.39
C THR A 118 41.35 34.42 19.35
N TYR A 119 40.28 34.03 18.67
CA TYR A 119 39.55 34.83 17.69
C TYR A 119 38.40 35.53 18.38
N GLY A 120 38.46 36.85 18.41
CA GLY A 120 37.50 37.67 19.12
C GLY A 120 36.80 38.70 18.25
N LEU A 121 35.50 38.94 18.44
CA LEU A 121 34.77 40.02 17.77
C LEU A 121 34.53 41.19 18.74
N ALA A 122 35.23 42.30 18.52
CA ALA A 122 35.23 43.45 19.44
C ALA A 122 33.84 44.14 19.55
N PRO A 123 33.46 44.64 20.73
CA PRO A 123 32.14 45.22 20.96
C PRO A 123 31.95 46.57 20.25
N THR A 124 30.71 46.86 19.85
CA THR A 124 30.31 48.18 19.32
C THR A 124 29.35 48.90 20.29
N PRO A 125 29.61 50.16 20.75
CA PRO A 125 30.79 50.99 20.49
C PRO A 125 31.89 50.88 21.59
N ILE A 126 33.15 50.76 21.12
CA ILE A 126 34.46 51.03 21.75
C ILE A 126 34.56 50.88 23.28
N ALA A 127 34.67 49.64 23.76
CA ALA A 127 35.23 49.32 25.07
C ALA A 127 36.58 48.60 24.90
N SER A 128 37.48 48.72 25.88
CA SER A 128 38.66 47.85 25.94
C SER A 128 38.20 46.41 26.11
N VAL A 129 38.85 45.47 25.42
CA VAL A 129 38.60 44.04 25.59
C VAL A 129 39.57 43.53 26.65
N THR A 130 39.02 43.03 27.75
CA THR A 130 39.79 42.44 28.85
C THR A 130 39.53 40.94 28.92
N ASP A 131 40.36 40.24 29.70
CA ASP A 131 40.17 38.83 30.02
C ASP A 131 40.24 37.92 28.79
N VAL A 132 41.06 38.29 27.79
CA VAL A 132 41.32 37.46 26.60
C VAL A 132 42.31 36.37 26.97
N ASP A 133 41.81 35.15 27.16
CA ASP A 133 42.68 34.02 27.43
C ASP A 133 43.19 33.42 26.13
N VAL A 134 44.47 33.05 26.11
CA VAL A 134 45.11 32.31 25.01
C VAL A 134 45.76 31.07 25.59
N VAL A 135 45.26 29.89 25.22
CA VAL A 135 45.66 28.60 25.80
C VAL A 135 46.39 27.77 24.74
N TYR A 136 47.54 27.20 25.10
CA TYR A 136 48.30 26.31 24.23
C TYR A 136 47.47 25.07 23.85
N GLY A 137 47.45 24.70 22.56
CA GLY A 137 46.63 23.64 21.97
C GLY A 137 45.20 24.08 21.56
N GLU A 138 44.76 25.28 21.95
CA GLU A 138 43.36 25.67 21.86
C GLU A 138 43.12 26.80 20.84
N VAL A 139 42.07 26.65 20.04
CA VAL A 139 41.50 27.70 19.20
C VAL A 139 40.20 28.17 19.85
N ARG A 140 40.27 29.35 20.45
CA ARG A 140 39.16 29.95 21.20
C ARG A 140 38.39 30.95 20.34
N LEU A 141 37.07 30.86 20.38
CA LEU A 141 36.13 31.75 19.73
C LEU A 141 35.38 32.58 20.77
N ARG A 142 35.46 33.91 20.65
CA ARG A 142 34.84 34.87 21.57
C ARG A 142 34.11 35.99 20.85
N SER A 143 32.89 36.33 21.24
CA SER A 143 32.20 37.52 20.74
C SER A 143 31.81 38.46 21.88
N ASP A 144 32.61 39.51 22.05
CA ASP A 144 32.30 40.60 22.98
C ASP A 144 31.16 41.50 22.46
N SER A 145 30.85 41.44 21.15
CA SER A 145 29.76 42.18 20.52
C SER A 145 28.39 41.50 20.61
N GLY A 146 28.35 40.21 20.93
CA GLY A 146 27.16 39.35 20.81
C GLY A 146 26.77 38.98 19.37
N ALA A 147 27.49 39.47 18.35
CA ALA A 147 27.27 39.05 16.97
C ALA A 147 28.00 37.71 16.68
N PRO A 148 27.46 36.88 15.77
CA PRO A 148 28.06 35.59 15.46
C PRO A 148 29.40 35.70 14.75
N ILE A 149 30.36 34.86 15.15
CA ILE A 149 31.59 34.61 14.42
C ILE A 149 31.27 33.68 13.25
N ARG A 150 31.84 33.91 12.07
CA ARG A 150 31.61 33.09 10.86
C ARG A 150 32.93 32.53 10.34
N SER A 151 32.88 31.47 9.54
CA SER A 151 34.09 30.94 8.86
C SER A 151 34.82 32.04 8.07
N SER A 152 34.08 32.94 7.42
CA SER A 152 34.65 34.09 6.70
C SER A 152 35.40 35.08 7.60
N HIS A 153 35.09 35.12 8.90
CA HIS A 153 35.85 35.92 9.86
C HIS A 153 37.18 35.25 10.20
N LEU A 154 37.24 33.92 10.22
CA LEU A 154 38.47 33.17 10.47
C LEU A 154 39.37 33.16 9.22
N ASN A 155 38.78 33.07 8.02
CA ASN A 155 39.51 33.01 6.74
C ASN A 155 40.41 34.22 6.49
N MET A 156 40.07 35.41 7.02
CA MET A 156 40.92 36.60 6.82
C MET A 156 42.31 36.49 7.48
N TYR A 157 42.52 35.50 8.33
CA TYR A 157 43.78 35.22 9.00
C TYR A 157 44.50 33.98 8.43
N ASP A 158 43.83 33.22 7.54
CA ASP A 158 44.33 32.00 6.92
C ASP A 158 45.17 32.28 5.65
N TYR A 159 44.84 33.33 4.91
CA TYR A 159 45.45 33.61 3.60
C TYR A 159 46.78 34.37 3.72
N ASP A 160 47.88 33.67 3.99
CA ASP A 160 49.29 34.11 3.77
C ASP A 160 50.06 34.61 5.00
N ILE A 161 49.46 34.79 6.19
CA ILE A 161 50.21 35.34 7.33
C ILE A 161 50.91 34.27 8.16
N ASP A 162 50.40 33.04 8.21
CA ASP A 162 51.12 31.97 8.89
C ASP A 162 50.60 30.54 8.63
N THR A 163 51.44 29.64 8.12
CA THR A 163 51.07 28.22 7.92
C THR A 163 50.93 27.44 9.22
N THR A 164 51.13 28.07 10.38
CA THR A 164 51.24 27.40 11.68
C THR A 164 50.17 27.81 12.68
N LEU A 165 49.12 28.54 12.26
CA LEU A 165 48.05 29.03 13.15
C LEU A 165 47.06 27.94 13.61
N GLY A 166 47.34 26.66 13.32
CA GLY A 166 46.50 25.51 13.70
C GLY A 166 45.11 25.50 13.04
N VAL A 167 44.70 26.60 12.40
CA VAL A 167 43.42 26.82 11.75
C VAL A 167 43.64 26.97 10.25
N LYS A 168 43.01 26.11 9.45
CA LYS A 168 43.01 26.21 7.99
C LYS A 168 41.58 26.29 7.46
N VAL A 169 41.26 27.34 6.74
CA VAL A 169 39.98 27.57 6.06
C VAL A 169 40.17 27.39 4.55
N LEU A 170 40.00 26.15 4.05
CA LEU A 170 40.26 25.85 2.64
C LEU A 170 39.41 26.72 1.69
N ASP A 171 40.09 27.63 0.99
CA ASP A 171 39.49 28.52 -0.01
C ASP A 171 38.69 27.73 -1.06
N GLY A 172 37.41 28.10 -1.20
CA GLY A 172 36.48 27.50 -2.16
C GLY A 172 35.48 26.50 -1.56
N TYR A 173 35.69 26.05 -0.31
CA TYR A 173 34.75 25.15 0.39
C TYR A 173 34.40 25.59 1.81
N ASP A 174 34.98 26.69 2.34
CA ASP A 174 34.63 27.30 3.62
C ASP A 174 34.66 26.31 4.82
N ARG A 175 35.49 25.25 4.71
CA ARG A 175 35.69 24.22 5.74
C ARG A 175 36.74 24.66 6.73
N LEU A 176 36.45 24.56 8.03
CA LEU A 176 37.37 24.85 9.12
C LEU A 176 38.07 23.56 9.57
N TYR A 177 39.38 23.46 9.35
CA TYR A 177 40.22 22.39 9.88
C TYR A 177 41.06 22.92 11.04
N LEU A 178 40.91 22.32 12.21
CA LEU A 178 41.85 22.46 13.31
C LEU A 178 42.83 21.30 13.22
N ASN A 179 44.08 21.62 12.89
CA ASN A 179 45.15 20.73 12.41
C ASN A 179 45.01 20.20 10.99
N ASP A 180 45.78 20.80 10.07
CA ASP A 180 46.10 20.19 8.79
C ASP A 180 47.04 19.00 9.03
N ALA A 181 46.47 17.79 9.07
CA ALA A 181 47.10 16.48 9.31
C ALA A 181 48.20 16.07 8.29
N SER A 182 48.81 17.03 7.58
CA SER A 182 49.97 16.76 6.72
C SER A 182 51.28 16.61 7.48
N ASP A 183 51.34 16.96 8.78
CA ASP A 183 52.47 16.63 9.66
C ASP A 183 52.04 15.63 10.74
N SER A 184 52.62 14.43 10.68
CA SER A 184 52.08 13.20 11.27
C SER A 184 52.40 13.00 12.76
N ALA A 185 52.49 14.05 13.57
CA ALA A 185 52.78 13.88 15.00
C ALA A 185 52.21 15.01 15.88
N SER A 186 51.15 14.66 16.60
CA SER A 186 50.81 15.11 17.96
C SER A 186 50.24 16.50 18.25
N ASP A 187 49.60 17.18 17.31
CA ASP A 187 48.91 18.42 17.68
C ASP A 187 47.42 18.15 18.02
N ASP A 188 47.03 18.47 19.25
CA ASP A 188 45.70 18.30 19.84
C ASP A 188 44.87 19.59 19.67
N GLY A 189 44.48 19.91 18.43
CA GLY A 189 43.70 21.12 18.14
C GLY A 189 42.28 21.09 18.74
N GLU A 190 42.11 21.72 19.91
CA GLU A 190 40.81 21.91 20.56
C GLU A 190 40.10 23.17 20.05
N LEU A 191 38.82 23.05 19.68
CA LEU A 191 37.95 24.22 19.44
C LEU A 191 37.24 24.59 20.75
N TYR A 192 37.46 25.79 21.26
CA TYR A 192 36.73 26.31 22.40
C TYR A 192 35.82 27.46 21.98
N ILE A 193 34.55 27.46 22.36
CA ILE A 193 33.62 28.57 22.09
C ILE A 193 33.16 29.17 23.41
N GLU A 194 33.54 30.43 23.69
CA GLU A 194 33.22 31.11 24.95
C GLU A 194 31.72 31.33 25.15
N ALA A 195 31.32 31.39 26.42
CA ALA A 195 29.93 31.67 26.80
C ALA A 195 29.42 32.99 26.19
N GLY A 196 28.21 32.94 25.62
CA GLY A 196 27.61 34.09 24.94
C GLY A 196 28.10 34.32 23.50
N THR A 197 29.06 33.53 23.02
CA THR A 197 29.53 33.56 21.63
C THR A 197 28.70 32.64 20.77
N GLU A 198 28.25 33.14 19.61
CA GLU A 198 27.63 32.31 18.57
C GLU A 198 28.66 32.09 17.45
N PHE A 199 28.89 30.85 17.04
CA PHE A 199 29.69 30.50 15.87
C PHE A 199 28.80 29.95 14.76
N ARG A 200 28.91 30.55 13.58
CA ARG A 200 28.16 30.22 12.37
C ARG A 200 29.12 29.73 11.29
N PRO A 201 29.57 28.46 11.37
CA PRO A 201 30.38 27.93 10.29
C PRO A 201 29.54 27.91 9.01
N ASN A 202 30.15 28.29 7.90
CA ASN A 202 29.48 28.21 6.59
C ASN A 202 29.41 26.76 6.08
N HIS A 203 30.34 25.90 6.52
CA HIS A 203 30.43 24.48 6.16
C HIS A 203 31.00 23.63 7.33
N TYR A 204 31.73 22.54 7.04
CA TYR A 204 32.28 21.58 8.00
C TYR A 204 33.26 22.21 8.99
N VAL A 205 33.21 21.75 10.24
CA VAL A 205 34.21 21.99 11.28
C VAL A 205 34.83 20.63 11.61
N ASP A 206 36.15 20.54 11.52
CA ASP A 206 36.95 19.35 11.88
C ASP A 206 37.91 19.74 13.00
N ALA A 207 37.75 19.11 14.17
CA ALA A 207 38.51 19.39 15.38
C ALA A 207 38.78 18.10 16.16
N THR A 208 39.93 18.02 16.83
CA THR A 208 40.29 16.86 17.66
C THR A 208 39.60 16.90 19.02
N ALA A 209 39.30 18.09 19.53
CA ALA A 209 38.48 18.29 20.72
C ALA A 209 37.57 19.51 20.55
N LEU A 210 36.45 19.57 21.28
CA LEU A 210 35.44 20.62 21.17
C LEU A 210 34.87 20.96 22.56
N ASP A 211 35.15 22.16 23.08
CA ASP A 211 34.53 22.75 24.27
C ASP A 211 33.53 23.85 23.85
N LEU A 212 32.24 23.64 24.15
CA LEU A 212 31.16 24.56 23.78
C LEU A 212 30.55 25.20 25.02
N ARG A 213 30.98 26.42 25.37
CA ARG A 213 30.28 27.29 26.32
C ARG A 213 29.33 28.27 25.63
N GLY A 214 29.57 28.56 24.35
CA GLY A 214 28.71 29.34 23.46
C GLY A 214 27.73 28.50 22.65
N THR A 215 27.30 28.99 21.50
CA THR A 215 26.39 28.29 20.57
C THR A 215 27.03 28.10 19.20
N ILE A 216 26.80 26.96 18.55
CA ILE A 216 27.06 26.80 17.11
C ILE A 216 25.71 26.77 16.38
N THR A 217 25.53 27.61 15.37
CA THR A 217 24.33 27.60 14.52
C THR A 217 24.70 27.55 13.05
N ASN A 218 24.13 26.61 12.31
CA ASN A 218 24.45 26.49 10.89
C ASN A 218 23.86 27.69 10.12
N ALA A 219 24.67 28.37 9.30
CA ALA A 219 24.22 29.55 8.57
C ALA A 219 23.21 29.14 7.46
N GLY A 220 21.92 29.35 7.71
CA GLY A 220 20.82 28.92 6.85
C GLY A 220 20.90 29.35 5.37
N GLY A 221 21.40 28.45 4.52
CA GLY A 221 21.02 28.35 3.12
C GLY A 221 19.90 27.31 2.98
N THR A 222 18.86 27.63 2.21
CA THR A 222 17.70 26.77 1.89
C THR A 222 18.04 25.55 1.00
N GLU A 223 19.30 25.11 0.96
CA GLU A 223 19.73 23.96 0.18
C GLU A 223 19.79 22.72 1.10
N SER A 224 19.30 21.61 0.57
CA SER A 224 19.06 20.33 1.24
C SER A 224 20.21 19.85 2.15
N LEU A 225 19.85 19.45 3.38
CA LEU A 225 20.68 18.93 4.47
C LEU A 225 21.34 17.56 4.20
N LEU A 226 21.69 17.23 2.96
CA LEU A 226 22.20 15.90 2.64
C LEU A 226 23.71 15.70 2.91
N ASN A 227 24.49 16.76 3.19
CA ASN A 227 25.95 16.65 3.40
C ASN A 227 26.53 17.68 4.39
N ASN A 228 25.83 18.10 5.45
CA ASN A 228 26.43 18.96 6.49
C ASN A 228 26.65 18.13 7.77
N GLN A 229 27.75 17.36 7.80
CA GLN A 229 28.18 16.63 9.01
C GLN A 229 29.08 17.55 9.85
N LEU A 230 28.75 17.73 11.12
CA LEU A 230 29.75 18.11 12.13
C LEU A 230 30.51 16.83 12.46
N ALA A 231 31.79 16.76 12.11
CA ALA A 231 32.62 15.60 12.35
C ALA A 231 33.60 15.93 13.48
N VAL A 232 33.36 15.40 14.68
CA VAL A 232 34.32 15.49 15.80
C VAL A 232 35.14 14.21 15.77
N HIS A 233 36.43 14.33 15.46
CA HIS A 233 37.35 13.20 15.38
C HIS A 233 38.36 13.28 16.54
N GLY A 234 37.99 12.78 17.71
CA GLY A 234 38.97 12.65 18.79
C GLY A 234 38.53 11.84 20.00
N SER A 235 39.54 11.34 20.71
CA SER A 235 39.43 10.59 21.97
C SER A 235 40.17 11.35 23.06
N GLY A 236 39.54 12.40 23.61
CA GLY A 236 40.09 13.13 24.75
C GLY A 236 39.68 12.45 26.06
N THR A 237 40.65 12.00 26.85
CA THR A 237 40.44 11.47 28.21
C THR A 237 40.84 12.52 29.25
N SER A 238 39.87 13.23 29.83
CA SER A 238 40.07 14.02 31.05
C SER A 238 39.02 13.58 32.09
N THR A 239 39.47 13.21 33.29
CA THR A 239 38.74 12.34 34.23
C THR A 239 38.40 12.98 35.59
N ASP A 240 38.15 14.29 35.72
CA ASP A 240 37.79 14.86 37.04
C ASP A 240 36.55 15.79 36.99
N CYS A 241 35.46 15.34 37.62
CA CYS A 241 34.14 16.00 37.69
C CYS A 241 33.61 16.14 39.13
N ASP A 242 34.40 16.64 40.10
CA ASP A 242 34.02 16.57 41.53
C ASP A 242 34.14 17.87 42.39
N ASP A 243 34.16 19.10 41.84
CA ASP A 243 34.14 20.34 42.67
C ASP A 243 32.97 21.29 42.37
N PRO A 244 32.14 21.70 43.36
CA PRO A 244 30.94 22.49 43.13
C PRO A 244 31.21 23.99 43.30
N ILE A 245 31.64 24.69 42.25
CA ILE A 245 31.29 26.09 41.91
C ILE A 245 31.72 26.34 40.44
N GLY A 246 30.74 26.55 39.56
CA GLY A 246 30.91 27.31 38.32
C GLY A 246 31.68 26.66 37.16
N THR A 247 30.91 26.13 36.20
CA THR A 247 31.22 25.98 34.76
C THR A 247 32.26 24.95 34.33
N SER A 248 31.78 23.73 34.08
CA SER A 248 32.17 22.88 32.93
C SER A 248 31.22 21.69 32.90
N MET A 249 30.33 21.63 31.91
CA MET A 249 29.48 20.49 31.57
C MET A 249 28.99 20.64 30.10
N PRO A 250 28.62 19.55 29.43
CA PRO A 250 28.78 19.30 28.00
C PRO A 250 27.64 19.88 27.15
N ILE A 251 27.85 19.85 25.83
CA ILE A 251 27.02 20.44 24.76
C ILE A 251 25.51 20.40 25.06
N CYS A 252 24.93 21.58 25.27
CA CYS A 252 23.50 21.82 25.38
C CYS A 252 23.02 22.65 24.17
N ALA A 253 22.23 22.04 23.27
CA ALA A 253 21.59 22.75 22.15
C ALA A 253 20.10 23.02 22.46
N GLY A 254 19.66 24.25 22.19
CA GLY A 254 18.27 24.69 22.34
C GLY A 254 17.34 24.31 21.16
N PRO A 255 16.06 24.72 21.20
CA PRO A 255 14.90 23.98 20.64
C PRO A 255 14.74 23.97 19.09
N ALA A 256 15.79 24.16 18.30
CA ALA A 256 15.66 24.23 16.84
C ALA A 256 16.79 23.54 16.04
N GLY A 257 17.64 22.75 16.69
CA GLY A 257 18.64 21.94 16.00
C GLY A 257 19.07 20.80 16.90
N GLY A 258 18.80 19.56 16.48
CA GLY A 258 19.23 18.38 17.21
C GLY A 258 20.75 18.27 17.26
N ILE A 259 21.26 17.92 18.44
CA ILE A 259 22.29 16.91 18.79
C ILE A 259 22.50 17.05 20.31
N ASN A 260 22.52 15.94 21.05
CA ASN A 260 22.83 15.90 22.48
C ASN A 260 24.21 15.27 22.75
N ALA A 261 24.88 15.74 23.81
CA ALA A 261 26.19 15.27 24.26
C ALA A 261 26.18 14.56 25.63
N TYR A 262 27.33 13.95 25.92
CA TYR A 262 27.65 13.01 27.00
C TYR A 262 28.30 13.63 28.24
N ASP A 263 28.03 13.03 29.40
CA ASP A 263 29.04 12.79 30.45
C ASP A 263 29.05 11.29 30.85
N GLY A 264 29.93 10.91 31.78
CA GLY A 264 30.38 9.54 32.13
C GLY A 264 29.37 8.54 32.70
N SER A 265 28.10 8.64 32.35
CA SER A 265 27.21 7.49 32.17
C SER A 265 26.74 7.53 30.72
N ASP A 266 27.20 6.59 29.88
CA ASP A 266 27.06 6.56 28.41
C ASP A 266 25.61 6.67 27.87
N GLN A 267 24.89 7.76 28.10
CA GLN A 267 23.48 7.92 27.75
C GLN A 267 23.27 9.11 26.79
N VAL A 268 22.80 8.84 25.57
CA VAL A 268 22.28 9.87 24.65
C VAL A 268 20.82 10.14 24.99
N VAL A 269 20.54 11.17 25.80
CA VAL A 269 19.17 11.64 26.07
C VAL A 269 18.66 12.43 24.86
N LEU A 270 17.42 12.27 24.41
CA LEU A 270 16.79 13.08 23.35
C LEU A 270 15.58 13.81 23.92
N ASP A 271 15.67 15.14 23.96
CA ASP A 271 14.62 16.01 24.48
C ASP A 271 14.05 16.89 23.34
N SER A 272 12.97 16.42 22.71
CA SER A 272 12.33 17.09 21.57
C SER A 272 10.82 16.82 21.59
N THR A 273 10.01 17.81 21.24
CA THR A 273 8.56 17.65 21.02
C THR A 273 8.21 17.24 19.58
N SER A 274 9.20 17.20 18.67
CA SER A 274 9.03 16.81 17.26
C SER A 274 9.60 15.41 16.98
N PRO A 275 9.01 14.64 16.03
CA PRO A 275 9.54 13.35 15.62
C PRO A 275 10.99 13.49 15.13
N TYR A 276 11.86 12.59 15.59
CA TYR A 276 13.28 12.58 15.22
C TYR A 276 13.70 11.20 14.75
N ALA A 277 14.58 11.16 13.75
CA ALA A 277 15.15 9.91 13.23
C ALA A 277 16.54 9.68 13.84
N ILE A 278 16.72 8.56 14.55
CA ILE A 278 18.04 8.13 15.00
C ILE A 278 18.74 7.40 13.84
N ALA A 279 19.98 7.79 13.57
CA ALA A 279 20.80 7.15 12.55
C ALA A 279 21.13 5.70 12.95
N ALA A 280 21.15 4.80 11.96
CA ALA A 280 21.56 3.42 12.20
C ALA A 280 23.08 3.35 12.42
N MET A 281 23.50 3.33 13.70
CA MET A 281 24.89 3.23 14.13
C MET A 281 25.01 2.32 15.36
N ASP A 282 26.24 2.00 15.75
CA ASP A 282 26.56 1.34 17.01
C ASP A 282 26.62 2.37 18.15
N TYR A 283 25.77 2.23 19.15
CA TYR A 283 25.73 3.03 20.37
C TYR A 283 26.19 2.18 21.57
N PRO A 284 27.09 2.65 22.45
CA PRO A 284 27.46 1.92 23.66
C PRO A 284 26.30 1.73 24.64
N SER A 285 25.39 2.70 24.73
CA SER A 285 24.12 2.66 25.47
C SER A 285 23.25 3.82 24.92
N LEU A 286 21.92 3.72 25.04
CA LEU A 286 20.98 4.69 24.47
C LEU A 286 19.80 4.91 25.42
N ARG A 287 19.51 6.17 25.80
CA ARG A 287 18.37 6.48 26.67
C ARG A 287 17.44 7.50 26.03
N LEU A 288 16.20 7.14 25.73
CA LEU A 288 15.22 8.07 25.19
C LEU A 288 14.39 8.65 26.33
N THR A 289 14.43 9.95 26.59
CA THR A 289 13.63 10.60 27.66
C THR A 289 13.21 12.02 27.21
N PRO A 290 11.94 12.26 26.87
CA PRO A 290 11.46 13.57 26.42
C PRO A 290 11.14 14.52 27.58
N SER A 291 11.19 15.83 27.33
CA SER A 291 10.72 16.84 28.28
C SER A 291 9.20 16.73 28.44
N THR A 292 8.80 16.31 29.62
CA THR A 292 7.49 16.55 30.27
C THR A 292 6.32 16.94 29.34
N GLY A 293 5.46 15.97 29.01
CA GLY A 293 4.04 16.20 28.71
C GLY A 293 3.63 16.03 27.25
N ASP A 294 4.57 16.00 26.31
CA ASP A 294 4.31 15.63 24.93
C ASP A 294 5.00 14.28 24.65
N ASN A 295 4.36 13.46 23.81
CA ASN A 295 4.68 12.05 23.57
C ASN A 295 5.36 11.92 22.18
N PRO A 296 6.63 12.35 22.00
CA PRO A 296 7.27 12.40 20.70
C PRO A 296 7.58 11.00 20.19
N ALA A 297 7.08 10.68 18.98
CA ALA A 297 7.45 9.47 18.28
C ALA A 297 8.93 9.55 17.84
N VAL A 298 9.80 8.78 18.50
CA VAL A 298 11.19 8.60 18.05
C VAL A 298 11.21 7.50 17.00
N GLN A 299 11.57 7.84 15.76
CA GLN A 299 11.76 6.85 14.68
C GLN A 299 13.21 6.35 14.70
N LEU A 300 13.38 5.03 14.79
CA LEU A 300 14.69 4.39 14.71
C LEU A 300 14.92 3.94 13.25
N GLY A 301 15.81 4.62 12.51
CA GLY A 301 16.10 4.32 11.11
C GLY A 301 15.98 5.51 10.16
N GLY A 302 17.02 6.35 10.11
CA GLY A 302 17.20 7.32 9.02
C GLY A 302 17.44 6.64 7.66
N SER A 303 17.50 7.43 6.57
CA SER A 303 17.49 7.03 5.15
C SER A 303 18.67 6.18 4.64
N GLY A 304 19.35 5.41 5.47
CA GLY A 304 20.44 4.50 5.10
C GLY A 304 20.20 3.10 5.66
N ASN A 305 20.44 2.08 4.83
CA ASN A 305 20.47 0.68 5.27
C ASN A 305 21.47 0.50 6.42
N GLY A 306 21.01 0.26 7.63
CA GLY A 306 21.87 -0.04 8.77
C GLY A 306 21.12 -0.66 9.95
N THR A 307 21.84 -1.40 10.78
CA THR A 307 21.38 -1.91 12.07
C THR A 307 21.59 -0.80 13.11
N LEU A 308 20.57 -0.49 13.89
CA LEU A 308 20.77 0.24 15.15
C LEU A 308 21.23 -0.79 16.18
N ARG A 309 22.51 -0.73 16.57
CA ARG A 309 23.05 -1.63 17.59
C ARG A 309 23.29 -0.84 18.86
N VAL A 310 22.68 -1.22 19.96
CA VAL A 310 22.99 -0.70 21.29
C VAL A 310 23.78 -1.77 22.03
N ARG A 311 25.06 -1.54 22.34
CA ARG A 311 25.98 -2.50 22.97
C ARG A 311 25.93 -2.51 24.50
N GLY A 312 24.96 -1.80 25.08
CA GLY A 312 24.72 -1.70 26.50
C GLY A 312 23.23 -1.46 26.73
N GLU A 313 22.86 -0.64 27.70
CA GLU A 313 21.45 -0.45 28.07
C GLU A 313 20.71 0.41 27.03
N LEU A 314 19.57 -0.07 26.56
CA LEU A 314 18.55 0.74 25.87
C LEU A 314 17.44 1.08 26.87
N GLN A 315 17.41 2.32 27.34
CA GLN A 315 16.41 2.78 28.31
C GLN A 315 15.37 3.70 27.66
N LEU A 316 14.09 3.36 27.77
CA LEU A 316 12.95 4.20 27.37
C LEU A 316 12.38 4.84 28.65
N GLY A 317 12.80 6.07 28.95
CA GLY A 317 12.66 6.72 30.27
C GLY A 317 11.27 7.26 30.62
N SER A 318 11.10 7.75 31.86
CA SER A 318 9.83 8.26 32.40
C SER A 318 9.31 9.50 31.65
N GLY A 319 8.05 9.51 31.21
CA GLY A 319 7.47 10.67 30.53
C GLY A 319 6.21 10.46 29.69
N GLY A 320 5.77 9.23 29.42
CA GLY A 320 4.79 8.98 28.37
C GLY A 320 5.50 8.93 27.02
N ASN A 321 6.22 7.85 26.70
CA ASN A 321 7.00 7.75 25.46
C ASN A 321 6.45 6.63 24.58
N ASP A 322 5.96 6.95 23.39
CA ASP A 322 5.71 5.97 22.34
C ASP A 322 6.92 5.94 21.41
N VAL A 323 7.86 5.02 21.66
CA VAL A 323 8.99 4.80 20.76
C VAL A 323 8.51 3.92 19.61
N ALA A 324 8.26 4.57 18.47
CA ALA A 324 7.81 3.91 17.25
C ALA A 324 9.01 3.54 16.38
N VAL A 325 9.37 2.26 16.37
CA VAL A 325 10.24 1.64 15.36
C VAL A 325 9.45 1.51 14.05
N ASP A 326 9.22 2.65 13.39
CA ASP A 326 8.57 2.72 12.07
C ASP A 326 9.62 2.64 10.97
N THR A 327 9.48 1.63 10.14
CA THR A 327 10.44 1.27 9.10
C THR A 327 9.78 1.18 7.73
N SER A 328 8.69 1.91 7.50
CA SER A 328 7.93 1.92 6.24
C SER A 328 8.77 2.23 4.98
N THR A 329 10.06 2.56 5.11
CA THR A 329 10.95 2.85 3.98
C THR A 329 12.23 1.97 3.89
N TYR A 330 12.73 1.34 4.97
CA TYR A 330 13.99 0.56 4.98
C TYR A 330 13.94 -0.52 6.07
N SER A 331 14.74 -1.60 6.03
CA SER A 331 14.72 -2.70 7.04
C SER A 331 15.84 -2.59 8.09
N PRO A 332 15.81 -1.67 9.06
CA PRO A 332 16.77 -1.66 10.15
C PRO A 332 16.42 -2.74 11.17
N TYR A 333 17.43 -3.51 11.58
CA TYR A 333 17.37 -4.34 12.77
C TYR A 333 17.66 -3.46 14.00
N VAL A 334 16.88 -3.57 15.07
CA VAL A 334 17.26 -3.04 16.38
C VAL A 334 17.88 -4.17 17.19
N TRP A 335 19.17 -4.02 17.52
CA TRP A 335 19.92 -5.02 18.25
C TRP A 335 20.41 -4.43 19.58
N VAL A 336 19.85 -4.88 20.70
CA VAL A 336 20.38 -4.55 22.03
C VAL A 336 21.25 -5.73 22.47
N ASP A 337 22.55 -5.52 22.59
CA ASP A 337 23.58 -6.50 22.94
C ASP A 337 24.39 -5.97 24.14
N GLY A 338 25.04 -6.83 24.90
CA GLY A 338 26.01 -6.42 25.91
C GLY A 338 27.43 -6.58 25.37
N ASP A 339 28.26 -5.54 25.38
CA ASP A 339 29.71 -5.71 25.17
C ASP A 339 30.27 -6.69 26.23
N THR A 340 31.30 -7.46 25.87
CA THR A 340 31.86 -8.55 26.70
C THR A 340 32.11 -8.11 28.16
N GLY A 341 31.14 -8.37 29.05
CA GLY A 341 31.21 -8.03 30.47
C GLY A 341 30.15 -7.05 31.00
N GLN A 342 29.28 -6.45 30.17
CA GLN A 342 28.13 -5.64 30.59
C GLN A 342 26.81 -6.23 30.08
N ILE A 343 25.71 -6.03 30.81
CA ILE A 343 24.38 -6.53 30.44
C ILE A 343 23.66 -5.45 29.62
N GLY A 344 23.36 -5.73 28.35
CA GLY A 344 22.65 -4.81 27.47
C GLY A 344 21.13 -4.83 27.69
N ASN A 345 20.65 -4.38 28.85
CA ASN A 345 19.22 -4.48 29.16
C ASN A 345 18.35 -3.60 28.24
N LEU A 346 17.16 -4.07 27.91
CA LEU A 346 16.07 -3.23 27.41
C LEU A 346 15.19 -2.81 28.61
N ASP A 347 15.29 -1.56 29.05
CA ASP A 347 14.47 -1.01 30.14
C ASP A 347 13.34 -0.14 29.57
N ILE A 348 12.08 -0.60 29.68
CA ILE A 348 10.91 0.18 29.23
C ILE A 348 10.18 0.70 30.46
N SER A 349 10.31 1.99 30.78
CA SER A 349 9.64 2.58 31.96
C SER A 349 8.11 2.44 31.89
N THR A 350 7.43 2.49 33.04
CA THR A 350 5.98 2.23 33.20
C THR A 350 5.05 3.03 32.28
N ASP A 351 5.49 4.21 31.85
CA ASP A 351 4.71 5.10 31.00
C ASP A 351 5.21 5.08 29.54
N SER A 352 6.12 4.17 29.18
CA SER A 352 6.64 4.04 27.82
C SER A 352 6.05 2.86 27.09
N SER A 353 6.01 2.94 25.77
CA SER A 353 5.72 1.84 24.86
C SER A 353 6.84 1.67 23.83
N LEU A 354 7.13 0.42 23.50
CA LEU A 354 7.90 0.06 22.32
C LEU A 354 6.93 -0.45 21.25
N ALA A 355 6.81 0.25 20.13
CA ALA A 355 5.92 -0.12 19.04
C ALA A 355 6.68 -0.17 17.71
N GLY A 356 6.22 -0.94 16.72
CA GLY A 356 6.88 -0.97 15.41
C GLY A 356 6.52 -2.15 14.51
N THR A 357 7.11 -2.18 13.32
CA THR A 357 6.88 -3.22 12.31
C THR A 357 8.11 -4.03 11.91
N SER A 358 9.28 -3.74 12.49
CA SER A 358 10.56 -4.38 12.17
C SER A 358 10.99 -5.43 13.20
N ASP A 359 12.02 -6.20 12.83
CA ASP A 359 12.64 -7.16 13.74
C ASP A 359 13.38 -6.42 14.87
N VAL A 360 13.09 -6.84 16.10
CA VAL A 360 13.76 -6.36 17.32
C VAL A 360 14.37 -7.57 17.99
N ARG A 361 15.67 -7.51 18.26
CA ARG A 361 16.36 -8.56 19.01
C ARG A 361 16.99 -7.98 20.25
N VAL A 362 16.66 -8.60 21.38
CA VAL A 362 17.21 -8.27 22.69
C VAL A 362 18.08 -9.44 23.13
N ASP A 363 19.39 -9.23 23.19
CA ASP A 363 20.38 -10.24 23.59
C ASP A 363 20.66 -10.25 25.11
N ALA A 364 19.74 -9.71 25.92
CA ALA A 364 19.89 -9.47 27.35
C ALA A 364 18.51 -9.33 28.08
N ASN A 365 18.49 -8.87 29.34
CA ASN A 365 17.25 -8.80 30.12
C ASN A 365 16.32 -7.69 29.62
N MET A 366 15.01 -7.94 29.70
CA MET A 366 14.01 -6.91 29.58
C MET A 366 13.53 -6.50 30.98
N VAL A 367 13.64 -5.22 31.31
CA VAL A 367 13.23 -4.65 32.60
C VAL A 367 12.32 -3.43 32.37
N GLY A 368 11.83 -2.83 33.45
CA GLY A 368 10.92 -1.68 33.41
C GLY A 368 9.47 -2.09 33.65
N GLY A 369 8.46 -1.29 33.29
CA GLY A 369 7.04 -1.65 33.43
C GLY A 369 6.11 -1.13 32.32
N GLY A 370 6.67 -0.66 31.21
CA GLY A 370 5.92 -0.15 30.06
C GLY A 370 5.31 -1.24 29.19
N SER A 371 4.73 -0.85 28.05
CA SER A 371 4.05 -1.77 27.12
C SER A 371 4.88 -2.06 25.86
N ILE A 372 4.53 -3.12 25.15
CA ILE A 372 5.10 -3.44 23.82
C ILE A 372 3.92 -3.61 22.87
N ASP A 373 3.92 -2.95 21.71
CA ASP A 373 2.91 -3.10 20.65
C ASP A 373 3.56 -3.17 19.26
N MET A 374 4.15 -4.33 18.97
CA MET A 374 4.70 -4.63 17.66
C MET A 374 3.57 -5.08 16.72
N THR A 375 3.39 -4.36 15.61
CA THR A 375 2.38 -4.63 14.57
C THR A 375 2.95 -5.38 13.37
N GLY A 376 4.27 -5.53 13.29
CA GLY A 376 5.00 -6.31 12.28
C GLY A 376 6.35 -6.82 12.82
N GLY A 377 7.07 -7.61 12.01
CA GLY A 377 8.41 -8.10 12.34
C GLY A 377 8.44 -9.19 13.42
N THR A 378 9.64 -9.57 13.84
CA THR A 378 9.92 -10.55 14.89
C THR A 378 10.58 -9.89 16.08
N PHE A 379 9.93 -10.00 17.23
CA PHE A 379 10.57 -9.70 18.51
C PHE A 379 11.26 -10.97 19.02
N GLU A 380 12.58 -11.02 19.00
CA GLU A 380 13.40 -12.11 19.55
C GLU A 380 13.99 -11.68 20.90
N ASN A 381 13.54 -12.34 21.98
CA ASN A 381 14.26 -12.32 23.25
C ASN A 381 15.25 -13.49 23.25
N ARG A 382 16.54 -13.17 23.22
CA ARG A 382 17.62 -14.15 23.12
C ARG A 382 18.60 -14.02 24.28
N ILE A 383 18.67 -15.03 25.14
CA ILE A 383 19.58 -14.97 26.29
C ILE A 383 20.97 -15.49 25.89
N GLN A 384 22.02 -14.66 25.99
CA GLN A 384 23.37 -15.02 25.54
C GLN A 384 24.42 -15.26 26.63
N THR A 385 24.27 -14.66 27.81
CA THR A 385 25.32 -14.69 28.86
C THR A 385 24.99 -15.65 30.01
N ASN A 386 25.98 -15.89 30.89
CA ASN A 386 25.84 -16.77 32.06
C ASN A 386 25.36 -16.04 33.32
N ASP A 387 24.51 -15.03 33.16
CA ASP A 387 24.00 -14.29 34.31
C ASP A 387 22.77 -14.99 34.88
N ASP A 388 22.92 -15.59 36.06
CA ASP A 388 21.84 -16.29 36.80
C ASP A 388 20.85 -15.30 37.44
N ALA A 389 21.11 -13.99 37.31
CA ALA A 389 20.33 -12.93 37.94
C ALA A 389 19.16 -12.48 37.04
N GLN A 390 18.08 -13.25 37.07
CA GLN A 390 16.74 -12.88 36.55
C GLN A 390 16.72 -12.56 35.04
N ASP A 391 16.71 -13.63 34.23
CA ASP A 391 16.43 -13.62 32.79
C ASP A 391 14.97 -13.21 32.53
N ASN A 392 14.67 -11.93 32.72
CA ASN A 392 13.32 -11.40 32.64
C ASN A 392 12.91 -11.20 31.18
N VAL A 393 11.76 -11.78 30.83
CA VAL A 393 11.12 -11.52 29.54
C VAL A 393 9.84 -10.74 29.78
N GLY A 394 9.92 -9.44 29.56
CA GLY A 394 8.80 -8.54 29.74
C GLY A 394 9.11 -7.45 30.76
N PRO A 395 8.72 -6.20 30.49
CA PRO A 395 8.68 -5.17 31.52
C PRO A 395 7.80 -5.67 32.69
N ALA A 396 8.30 -5.55 33.92
CA ALA A 396 7.54 -5.64 35.17
C ALA A 396 6.46 -4.53 35.26
N GLY A 397 5.39 -4.70 34.49
CA GLY A 397 4.25 -3.78 34.39
C GLY A 397 2.91 -4.50 34.47
N SER A 398 1.81 -3.74 34.51
CA SER A 398 0.43 -4.25 34.60
C SER A 398 -0.36 -4.09 33.29
N GLY A 399 0.29 -4.24 32.14
CA GLY A 399 -0.28 -3.95 30.82
C GLY A 399 -0.26 -5.16 29.88
N ASP A 400 -1.11 -5.14 28.85
CA ASP A 400 -1.05 -6.11 27.76
C ASP A 400 0.17 -5.82 26.86
N HIS A 401 0.87 -6.86 26.44
CA HIS A 401 1.97 -6.78 25.49
C HIS A 401 1.55 -7.44 24.19
N THR A 402 1.61 -6.71 23.08
CA THR A 402 1.28 -7.22 21.76
C THR A 402 2.53 -7.34 20.90
N TYR A 403 2.71 -8.50 20.30
CA TYR A 403 3.77 -8.83 19.36
C TYR A 403 3.16 -9.24 18.02
N TYR A 404 3.88 -9.07 16.91
CA TYR A 404 3.50 -9.68 15.64
C TYR A 404 4.02 -11.12 15.59
N ASN A 405 5.33 -11.33 15.47
CA ASN A 405 5.98 -12.59 15.82
C ASN A 405 6.76 -12.44 17.14
N LEU A 406 6.73 -13.46 17.98
CA LEU A 406 7.48 -13.51 19.23
C LEU A 406 8.35 -14.78 19.27
N THR A 407 9.65 -14.61 19.45
CA THR A 407 10.61 -15.72 19.59
C THR A 407 11.35 -15.63 20.92
N PHE A 408 11.45 -16.77 21.61
CA PHE A 408 12.36 -16.95 22.74
C PHE A 408 13.49 -17.89 22.32
N SER A 409 14.75 -17.49 22.47
CA SER A 409 15.90 -18.31 22.10
C SER A 409 17.06 -18.16 23.11
N THR A 410 18.10 -19.01 23.03
CA THR A 410 19.26 -18.94 23.94
C THR A 410 20.53 -19.35 23.23
N SER A 411 21.63 -18.59 23.34
CA SER A 411 22.91 -19.02 22.76
C SER A 411 23.81 -19.73 23.78
N GLY A 412 24.36 -20.89 23.42
CA GLY A 412 25.44 -21.54 24.18
C GLY A 412 25.02 -22.45 25.33
N PHE A 413 23.97 -22.10 26.09
CA PHE A 413 23.53 -22.84 27.28
C PHE A 413 22.00 -22.93 27.41
N SER A 414 21.50 -23.89 28.19
CA SER A 414 20.08 -23.98 28.52
C SER A 414 19.70 -22.93 29.55
N ARG A 415 18.57 -22.24 29.33
CA ARG A 415 18.04 -21.17 30.20
C ARG A 415 16.54 -21.25 30.34
N SER A 416 16.03 -20.56 31.35
CA SER A 416 14.62 -20.47 31.65
C SER A 416 14.22 -19.00 31.74
N PRO A 417 13.96 -18.33 30.60
CA PRO A 417 13.36 -17.00 30.63
C PRO A 417 12.12 -16.99 31.53
N ASP A 418 12.11 -16.11 32.52
CA ASP A 418 11.01 -15.92 33.46
C ASP A 418 10.22 -14.68 33.04
N PHE A 419 8.89 -14.78 33.01
CA PHE A 419 8.09 -13.57 32.82
C PHE A 419 8.11 -12.76 34.11
N GLN A 420 8.08 -11.43 34.04
CA GLN A 420 7.94 -10.60 35.25
C GLN A 420 6.69 -9.72 35.26
N SER A 421 5.74 -9.95 34.34
CA SER A 421 4.52 -9.17 34.35
C SER A 421 3.68 -9.55 35.58
N SER A 422 3.30 -8.53 36.36
CA SER A 422 2.51 -8.74 37.58
C SER A 422 1.02 -8.94 37.29
N SER A 423 0.59 -8.66 36.04
CA SER A 423 -0.73 -8.90 35.47
C SER A 423 -0.78 -8.39 34.01
N GLY A 424 -1.22 -9.20 33.05
CA GLY A 424 -1.38 -8.77 31.65
C GLY A 424 -1.62 -9.94 30.68
N THR A 425 -1.94 -9.63 29.42
CA THR A 425 -2.02 -10.59 28.32
C THR A 425 -0.82 -10.45 27.40
N ILE A 426 -0.14 -11.56 27.09
CA ILE A 426 0.80 -11.64 25.99
C ILE A 426 0.00 -12.01 24.75
N ARG A 427 -0.22 -11.02 23.87
CA ARG A 427 -0.88 -11.22 22.58
C ARG A 427 0.16 -11.35 21.48
N VAL A 428 0.09 -12.40 20.68
CA VAL A 428 0.95 -12.61 19.50
C VAL A 428 0.05 -12.70 18.28
N ARG A 429 0.12 -11.70 17.39
CA ARG A 429 -0.79 -11.59 16.23
C ARG A 429 -0.48 -12.60 15.12
N ASN A 430 0.73 -13.15 15.09
CA ASN A 430 1.16 -14.22 14.19
C ASN A 430 1.77 -15.35 15.03
N ASP A 431 3.06 -15.68 14.88
CA ASP A 431 3.62 -16.90 15.47
C ASP A 431 4.39 -16.68 16.78
N LEU A 432 4.22 -17.61 17.72
CA LEU A 432 5.02 -17.76 18.94
C LEU A 432 5.98 -18.93 18.80
N GLN A 433 7.30 -18.68 18.82
CA GLN A 433 8.33 -19.70 18.76
C GLN A 433 9.14 -19.80 20.07
N ILE A 434 9.29 -21.02 20.59
CA ILE A 434 10.14 -21.34 21.75
C ILE A 434 11.34 -22.19 21.32
N GLY A 435 12.52 -21.66 21.57
CA GLY A 435 13.81 -22.19 21.16
C GLY A 435 14.15 -21.91 19.70
N ASN A 436 15.44 -21.91 19.38
CA ASN A 436 15.93 -21.88 18.00
C ASN A 436 16.63 -23.23 17.70
N PRO A 437 16.27 -23.96 16.62
CA PRO A 437 16.87 -25.26 16.32
C PRO A 437 18.40 -25.22 16.13
N ALA A 438 18.96 -24.05 15.77
CA ALA A 438 20.39 -23.85 15.60
C ALA A 438 21.15 -23.70 16.92
N ASP A 439 20.46 -23.46 18.03
CA ASP A 439 21.10 -23.27 19.33
C ASP A 439 21.56 -24.60 19.96
N SER A 440 22.60 -24.51 20.79
CA SER A 440 23.11 -25.64 21.56
C SER A 440 22.36 -25.85 22.88
N GLY A 441 21.77 -24.78 23.41
CA GLY A 441 21.01 -24.76 24.66
C GLY A 441 19.52 -25.04 24.45
N THR A 442 18.82 -25.34 25.54
CA THR A 442 17.35 -25.41 25.58
C THR A 442 16.78 -24.12 26.17
N THR A 443 15.85 -23.48 25.46
CA THR A 443 15.06 -22.35 25.95
C THR A 443 13.82 -22.85 26.67
N THR A 444 13.65 -22.50 27.94
CA THR A 444 12.51 -22.95 28.78
C THR A 444 11.60 -21.79 29.14
N LEU A 445 10.42 -21.72 28.53
CA LEU A 445 9.41 -20.74 28.90
C LEU A 445 8.51 -21.28 30.02
N VAL A 446 8.47 -20.59 31.17
CA VAL A 446 7.76 -21.04 32.37
C VAL A 446 6.58 -20.14 32.72
N ASN A 447 5.37 -20.56 32.36
CA ASN A 447 4.13 -19.86 32.70
C ASN A 447 3.38 -20.47 33.90
N ASN A 448 3.90 -21.53 34.53
CA ASN A 448 3.18 -22.23 35.61
C ASN A 448 3.17 -21.51 36.95
N THR A 449 4.13 -20.60 37.19
CA THR A 449 4.27 -19.88 38.47
C THR A 449 3.52 -18.55 38.44
N ILE A 450 3.59 -17.84 37.31
CA ILE A 450 3.02 -16.49 37.16
C ILE A 450 1.59 -16.55 36.62
N ASN A 451 1.26 -17.56 35.80
CA ASN A 451 -0.06 -17.80 35.24
C ASN A 451 -0.58 -16.61 34.43
N GLU A 452 0.23 -16.11 33.50
CA GLU A 452 -0.12 -15.08 32.53
C GLU A 452 -1.00 -15.63 31.42
N THR A 453 -1.90 -14.79 30.92
CA THR A 453 -2.70 -15.09 29.73
C THR A 453 -1.80 -15.03 28.50
N ILE A 454 -1.77 -16.11 27.72
CA ILE A 454 -1.07 -16.16 26.43
C ILE A 454 -2.12 -16.32 25.33
N ASP A 455 -2.20 -15.34 24.42
CA ASP A 455 -3.14 -15.32 23.30
C ASP A 455 -2.38 -15.25 21.98
N VAL A 456 -2.34 -16.34 21.23
CA VAL A 456 -1.61 -16.43 19.96
C VAL A 456 -2.62 -16.56 18.82
N ASP A 457 -2.77 -15.52 18.00
CA ASP A 457 -3.67 -15.52 16.84
C ASP A 457 -3.16 -16.45 15.71
N GLY A 458 -1.85 -16.71 15.64
CA GLY A 458 -1.20 -17.65 14.70
C GLY A 458 -0.78 -18.97 15.35
N SER A 459 0.40 -19.47 14.99
CA SER A 459 0.90 -20.78 15.41
C SER A 459 1.80 -20.74 16.65
N VAL A 460 1.75 -21.79 17.46
CA VAL A 460 2.70 -22.04 18.55
C VAL A 460 3.70 -23.13 18.15
N ILE A 461 4.99 -22.78 18.15
CA ILE A 461 6.08 -23.64 17.70
C ILE A 461 7.07 -23.88 18.83
N ILE A 462 7.08 -25.08 19.40
CA ILE A 462 8.11 -25.55 20.34
C ILE A 462 9.14 -26.33 19.53
N THR A 463 10.31 -25.75 19.32
CA THR A 463 11.38 -26.39 18.53
C THR A 463 12.05 -27.52 19.32
N SER A 464 12.96 -28.28 18.69
CA SER A 464 13.76 -29.31 19.38
C SER A 464 14.66 -28.75 20.50
N ARG A 465 14.85 -27.43 20.53
CA ARG A 465 15.55 -26.68 21.57
C ARG A 465 14.59 -25.88 22.46
N GLY A 466 13.29 -26.05 22.32
CA GLY A 466 12.27 -25.40 23.13
C GLY A 466 11.72 -26.28 24.25
N SER A 467 11.34 -25.66 25.36
CA SER A 467 10.54 -26.24 26.43
C SER A 467 9.50 -25.23 26.87
N LEU A 468 8.21 -25.59 26.83
CA LEU A 468 7.10 -24.73 27.26
C LEU A 468 6.35 -25.37 28.43
N SER A 469 6.22 -24.63 29.53
CA SER A 469 5.48 -25.00 30.73
C SER A 469 4.26 -24.09 30.84
N ALA A 470 3.08 -24.59 30.50
CA ALA A 470 1.82 -23.82 30.52
C ALA A 470 1.40 -23.44 31.96
N ALA A 471 0.40 -22.56 32.08
CA ALA A 471 -0.15 -22.12 33.37
C ALA A 471 -0.60 -23.29 34.26
N SER A 472 -0.52 -23.10 35.58
CA SER A 472 -1.02 -24.05 36.58
C SER A 472 -2.53 -23.95 36.84
N SER A 473 -3.12 -22.79 36.52
CA SER A 473 -4.54 -22.51 36.68
C SER A 473 -5.31 -22.74 35.37
N PRO A 474 -6.42 -23.51 35.37
CA PRO A 474 -7.28 -23.66 34.19
C PRO A 474 -8.08 -22.39 33.85
N ALA A 475 -8.12 -21.41 34.77
CA ALA A 475 -8.79 -20.13 34.55
C ALA A 475 -7.91 -19.11 33.81
N THR A 476 -6.61 -19.37 33.69
CA THR A 476 -5.70 -18.57 32.88
C THR A 476 -5.75 -19.07 31.44
N PRO A 477 -6.22 -18.26 30.48
CA PRO A 477 -6.32 -18.68 29.09
C PRO A 477 -4.93 -18.88 28.46
N PHE A 478 -4.79 -19.97 27.71
CA PHE A 478 -3.76 -20.14 26.70
C PHE A 478 -4.46 -20.46 25.38
N THR A 479 -4.61 -19.45 24.52
CA THR A 479 -5.35 -19.55 23.24
C THR A 479 -4.40 -19.61 22.04
N ILE A 480 -4.80 -20.38 21.03
CA ILE A 480 -4.06 -20.62 19.79
C ILE A 480 -5.03 -20.53 18.61
N GLY A 481 -4.78 -19.61 17.69
CA GLY A 481 -5.60 -19.40 16.52
C GLY A 481 -5.32 -20.42 15.41
N ASP A 482 -4.05 -20.82 15.23
CA ASP A 482 -3.62 -21.71 14.15
C ASP A 482 -2.98 -23.02 14.66
N ASP A 483 -1.77 -23.41 14.23
CA ASP A 483 -1.19 -24.72 14.54
C ASP A 483 -0.49 -24.77 15.91
N PHE A 484 -0.41 -25.97 16.49
CA PHE A 484 0.46 -26.28 17.63
C PHE A 484 1.48 -27.33 17.21
N THR A 485 2.74 -26.93 17.10
CA THR A 485 3.85 -27.82 16.75
C THR A 485 4.77 -28.03 17.95
N ASN A 486 4.93 -29.30 18.37
CA ASN A 486 5.82 -29.68 19.45
C ASN A 486 6.92 -30.66 19.02
N GLN A 487 8.11 -30.11 18.77
CA GLN A 487 9.35 -30.84 18.52
C GLN A 487 10.26 -30.90 19.76
N GLY A 488 9.91 -30.17 20.83
CA GLY A 488 10.64 -30.10 22.09
C GLY A 488 9.87 -30.70 23.26
N THR A 489 9.84 -29.97 24.38
CA THR A 489 9.11 -30.37 25.60
C THR A 489 7.90 -29.48 25.85
N PHE A 490 6.74 -30.07 26.12
CA PHE A 490 5.55 -29.35 26.56
C PHE A 490 5.04 -29.92 27.89
N THR A 491 4.76 -29.05 28.86
CA THR A 491 4.21 -29.41 30.18
C THR A 491 2.93 -28.60 30.44
N GLY A 492 1.78 -29.27 30.60
CA GLY A 492 0.49 -28.60 30.73
C GLY A 492 0.15 -27.97 32.09
N ASN A 493 0.78 -28.42 33.19
CA ASN A 493 0.65 -27.97 34.60
C ASN A 493 -0.75 -27.75 35.22
N GLY A 494 -1.85 -28.07 34.53
CA GLY A 494 -3.22 -27.83 35.01
C GLY A 494 -3.98 -26.79 34.19
N GLY A 495 -3.28 -26.00 33.37
CA GLY A 495 -3.85 -25.02 32.45
C GLY A 495 -4.66 -25.64 31.32
N THR A 496 -5.41 -24.79 30.62
CA THR A 496 -6.23 -25.15 29.46
C THR A 496 -5.65 -24.54 28.19
N VAL A 497 -5.26 -25.38 27.23
CA VAL A 497 -4.93 -24.93 25.87
C VAL A 497 -6.22 -24.89 25.06
N THR A 498 -6.53 -23.77 24.44
CA THR A 498 -7.78 -23.56 23.68
C THR A 498 -7.48 -23.17 22.24
N PHE A 499 -8.04 -23.89 21.28
CA PHE A 499 -8.01 -23.48 19.87
C PHE A 499 -9.27 -22.66 19.55
N ASP A 500 -9.11 -21.41 19.14
CA ASP A 500 -10.20 -20.43 19.23
C ASP A 500 -10.52 -19.61 17.96
N THR A 501 -9.73 -19.73 16.89
CA THR A 501 -9.98 -18.96 15.65
C THR A 501 -10.68 -19.80 14.57
N ALA A 502 -11.99 -19.58 14.37
CA ALA A 502 -12.84 -20.39 13.48
C ALA A 502 -12.36 -20.48 12.02
N SER A 503 -11.75 -19.41 11.51
CA SER A 503 -11.31 -19.32 10.11
C SER A 503 -10.09 -20.19 9.77
N ASN A 504 -9.42 -20.72 10.79
CA ASN A 504 -8.18 -21.47 10.61
C ASN A 504 -8.44 -22.95 10.92
N ILE A 505 -7.81 -23.84 10.16
CA ILE A 505 -7.78 -25.27 10.50
C ILE A 505 -6.53 -25.50 11.35
N SER A 506 -6.72 -25.74 12.65
CA SER A 506 -5.58 -25.97 13.55
C SER A 506 -5.10 -27.41 13.49
N THR A 507 -3.80 -27.61 13.44
CA THR A 507 -3.14 -28.92 13.46
C THR A 507 -2.26 -29.07 14.68
N VAL A 508 -2.44 -30.16 15.41
CA VAL A 508 -1.54 -30.58 16.50
C VAL A 508 -0.50 -31.53 15.92
N THR A 509 0.71 -31.02 15.70
CA THR A 509 1.86 -31.77 15.17
C THR A 509 2.87 -32.00 16.29
N THR A 510 3.33 -33.23 16.47
CA THR A 510 4.20 -33.63 17.58
C THR A 510 5.25 -34.63 17.10
N SER A 511 6.49 -34.48 17.57
CA SER A 511 7.56 -35.46 17.33
C SER A 511 7.52 -36.67 18.29
N ALA A 512 6.80 -36.52 19.40
CA ALA A 512 6.57 -37.52 20.45
C ALA A 512 5.18 -37.30 21.09
N PRO A 513 4.58 -38.29 21.79
CA PRO A 513 3.28 -38.12 22.43
C PRO A 513 3.24 -36.88 23.34
N THR A 514 2.40 -35.91 22.99
CA THR A 514 2.23 -34.68 23.78
C THR A 514 1.09 -34.84 24.78
N THR A 515 1.29 -34.35 25.99
CA THR A 515 0.32 -34.44 27.08
C THR A 515 -0.17 -33.05 27.48
N PHE A 516 -1.44 -32.78 27.22
CA PHE A 516 -2.15 -31.60 27.71
C PHE A 516 -2.77 -31.88 29.08
N SER A 517 -2.82 -30.86 29.92
CA SER A 517 -3.59 -30.94 31.17
C SER A 517 -5.08 -30.81 30.88
N ASN A 518 -5.51 -29.72 30.27
CA ASN A 518 -6.82 -29.59 29.64
C ASN A 518 -6.63 -29.11 28.19
N LEU A 519 -7.52 -29.53 27.30
CA LEU A 519 -7.53 -29.14 25.88
C LEU A 519 -8.96 -28.81 25.48
N ALA A 520 -9.17 -27.64 24.88
CA ALA A 520 -10.48 -27.14 24.51
C ALA A 520 -10.54 -26.65 23.06
N THR A 521 -11.68 -26.88 22.43
CA THR A 521 -12.10 -26.26 21.17
C THR A 521 -13.58 -25.95 21.32
N THR A 522 -13.89 -24.67 21.57
CA THR A 522 -15.25 -24.20 21.84
C THR A 522 -15.74 -23.15 20.86
N THR A 523 -14.89 -22.72 19.94
CA THR A 523 -15.27 -21.78 18.89
C THR A 523 -16.12 -22.51 17.85
N PRO A 524 -17.36 -22.07 17.58
CA PRO A 524 -18.22 -22.67 16.56
C PRO A 524 -17.51 -22.78 15.21
N ASP A 525 -17.77 -23.86 14.47
CA ASP A 525 -17.18 -24.16 13.16
C ASP A 525 -15.65 -24.36 13.12
N LYS A 526 -14.95 -24.32 14.27
CA LYS A 526 -13.51 -24.59 14.35
C LYS A 526 -13.21 -26.05 13.98
N THR A 527 -12.19 -26.25 13.16
CA THR A 527 -11.62 -27.57 12.86
C THR A 527 -10.27 -27.75 13.55
N LEU A 528 -10.12 -28.88 14.27
CA LEU A 528 -8.90 -29.33 14.92
C LEU A 528 -8.46 -30.67 14.32
N ARG A 529 -7.29 -30.68 13.68
CA ARG A 529 -6.61 -31.86 13.14
C ARG A 529 -5.60 -32.39 14.14
N LEU A 530 -5.67 -33.69 14.40
CA LEU A 530 -4.70 -34.40 15.23
C LEU A 530 -3.82 -35.28 14.34
N GLN A 531 -2.51 -35.21 14.54
CA GLN A 531 -1.56 -35.97 13.73
C GLN A 531 -1.87 -37.48 13.74
N HIS A 532 -2.03 -38.05 12.54
CA HIS A 532 -2.28 -39.48 12.36
C HIS A 532 -1.16 -40.33 12.97
N GLY A 533 -1.50 -41.49 13.52
CA GLY A 533 -0.52 -42.41 14.13
C GLY A 533 0.07 -41.95 15.46
N MET A 534 -0.20 -40.71 15.90
CA MET A 534 0.23 -40.18 17.19
C MET A 534 -0.91 -40.23 18.22
N THR A 535 -0.53 -40.29 19.49
CA THR A 535 -1.49 -40.18 20.62
C THR A 535 -1.43 -38.79 21.22
N THR A 536 -2.54 -38.07 21.17
CA THR A 536 -2.74 -36.84 21.96
C THR A 536 -3.30 -37.24 23.32
N THR A 537 -2.57 -36.96 24.40
CA THR A 537 -3.02 -37.27 25.77
C THR A 537 -3.56 -36.02 26.44
N VAL A 538 -4.74 -36.10 27.06
CA VAL A 538 -5.36 -35.05 27.86
C VAL A 538 -5.64 -35.63 29.24
N THR A 539 -4.85 -35.26 30.26
CA THR A 539 -4.97 -35.88 31.59
C THR A 539 -6.23 -35.42 32.34
N GLY A 540 -6.65 -34.19 32.11
CA GLY A 540 -7.88 -33.58 32.62
C GLY A 540 -9.00 -33.69 31.60
N THR A 541 -9.62 -32.55 31.28
CA THR A 541 -10.79 -32.48 30.40
C THR A 541 -10.40 -32.18 28.96
N PHE A 542 -10.87 -33.03 28.04
CA PHE A 542 -10.94 -32.72 26.62
C PHE A 542 -12.34 -32.16 26.30
N THR A 543 -12.42 -30.90 25.88
CA THR A 543 -13.66 -30.21 25.55
C THR A 543 -13.73 -29.91 24.07
N ALA A 544 -14.76 -30.41 23.39
CA ALA A 544 -15.05 -30.08 22.00
C ALA A 544 -16.53 -29.68 21.94
N ASN A 545 -16.81 -28.38 21.77
CA ASN A 545 -18.17 -27.85 21.86
C ASN A 545 -18.46 -26.71 20.87
N GLY A 546 -19.16 -27.01 19.77
CA GLY A 546 -19.60 -26.01 18.79
C GLY A 546 -20.86 -25.21 19.17
N GLY A 547 -21.42 -25.46 20.36
CA GLY A 547 -22.62 -24.77 20.89
C GLY A 547 -23.95 -25.22 20.27
N SER A 548 -23.96 -25.67 19.01
CA SER A 548 -25.15 -26.19 18.34
C SER A 548 -24.82 -27.19 17.22
N CYS A 549 -25.80 -28.00 16.80
CA CYS A 549 -25.64 -28.89 15.64
C CYS A 549 -25.48 -28.15 14.29
N GLY A 550 -25.82 -26.87 14.23
CA GLY A 550 -25.66 -26.06 13.02
C GLY A 550 -24.31 -25.36 12.91
N SER A 551 -23.46 -25.52 13.93
CA SER A 551 -22.14 -24.91 14.02
C SER A 551 -21.13 -25.79 14.76
N PRO A 552 -21.04 -27.10 14.45
CA PRO A 552 -20.28 -28.04 15.26
C PRO A 552 -18.77 -27.76 15.15
N VAL A 553 -18.02 -28.11 16.20
CA VAL A 553 -16.55 -28.20 16.08
C VAL A 553 -16.16 -29.50 15.40
N THR A 554 -15.19 -29.47 14.48
CA THR A 554 -14.74 -30.66 13.77
C THR A 554 -13.43 -31.16 14.37
N ILE A 555 -13.37 -32.45 14.74
CA ILE A 555 -12.13 -33.12 15.16
C ILE A 555 -11.84 -34.23 14.16
N GLU A 556 -10.68 -34.16 13.50
CA GLU A 556 -10.28 -35.15 12.49
C GLU A 556 -8.79 -35.49 12.56
N SER A 557 -8.37 -36.51 11.81
CA SER A 557 -6.95 -36.82 11.64
C SER A 557 -6.34 -36.03 10.49
N THR A 558 -5.03 -35.75 10.55
CA THR A 558 -4.27 -35.15 9.44
C THR A 558 -4.23 -36.01 8.18
N LEU A 559 -4.55 -37.31 8.25
CA LEU A 559 -4.53 -38.22 7.11
C LEU A 559 -5.88 -38.94 6.99
N ALA A 560 -6.61 -38.66 5.92
CA ALA A 560 -7.93 -39.27 5.68
C ALA A 560 -7.85 -40.81 5.69
N GLY A 561 -8.79 -41.45 6.39
CA GLY A 561 -8.85 -42.91 6.52
C GLY A 561 -7.89 -43.51 7.56
N SER A 562 -7.02 -42.72 8.18
CA SER A 562 -6.14 -43.15 9.27
C SER A 562 -6.53 -42.48 10.57
N THR A 563 -6.63 -43.23 11.66
CA THR A 563 -7.11 -42.66 12.93
C THR A 563 -6.01 -41.92 13.71
N ALA A 564 -6.40 -40.80 14.34
CA ALA A 564 -5.64 -40.20 15.44
C ALA A 564 -6.19 -40.68 16.80
N THR A 565 -5.31 -40.96 17.77
CA THR A 565 -5.74 -41.43 19.10
C THR A 565 -5.81 -40.29 20.10
N ILE A 566 -6.95 -40.16 20.79
CA ILE A 566 -7.19 -39.19 21.85
C ILE A 566 -7.31 -39.94 23.16
N ASN A 567 -6.28 -39.86 24.00
CA ASN A 567 -6.26 -40.46 25.32
C ASN A 567 -6.72 -39.44 26.37
N MET A 568 -7.96 -39.51 26.85
CA MET A 568 -8.57 -38.45 27.67
C MET A 568 -9.04 -38.89 29.05
N GLY A 569 -8.76 -38.08 30.08
CA GLY A 569 -9.21 -38.28 31.45
C GLY A 569 -10.72 -38.10 31.62
N THR A 570 -11.24 -36.95 31.24
CA THR A 570 -12.68 -36.62 31.18
C THR A 570 -13.05 -36.06 29.81
N SER A 571 -14.30 -36.27 29.36
CA SER A 571 -14.78 -35.82 28.04
C SER A 571 -15.94 -34.84 28.16
N GLY A 572 -15.79 -33.67 27.54
CA GLY A 572 -16.82 -32.67 27.30
C GLY A 572 -17.11 -32.50 25.81
N VAL A 573 -17.35 -33.62 25.11
CA VAL A 573 -17.59 -33.61 23.65
C VAL A 573 -19.09 -33.49 23.38
N GLN A 574 -19.50 -32.34 22.89
CA GLN A 574 -20.88 -32.02 22.55
C GLN A 574 -20.94 -31.16 21.28
N TYR A 575 -21.95 -31.27 20.42
CA TYR A 575 -22.00 -30.44 19.19
C TYR A 575 -20.68 -30.49 18.41
N ALA A 576 -20.14 -31.69 18.27
CA ALA A 576 -18.89 -31.95 17.58
C ALA A 576 -19.11 -32.89 16.40
N THR A 577 -18.29 -32.75 15.38
CA THR A 577 -18.20 -33.64 14.22
C THR A 577 -16.89 -34.40 14.35
N LEU A 578 -16.97 -35.73 14.48
CA LEU A 578 -15.78 -36.58 14.63
C LEU A 578 -15.56 -37.38 13.35
N ARG A 579 -14.32 -37.45 12.88
CA ARG A 579 -13.89 -38.28 11.75
C ARG A 579 -12.51 -38.86 12.03
N ASP A 580 -12.26 -40.09 11.60
CA ASP A 580 -10.90 -40.66 11.62
C ASP A 580 -10.23 -40.54 13.02
N SER A 581 -10.96 -40.86 14.09
CA SER A 581 -10.49 -40.66 15.48
C SER A 581 -10.75 -41.85 16.40
N THR A 582 -9.89 -42.04 17.40
CA THR A 582 -10.02 -43.10 18.42
C THR A 582 -10.04 -42.50 19.82
N ALA A 583 -11.14 -42.68 20.56
CA ALA A 583 -11.21 -42.33 21.99
C ALA A 583 -10.68 -43.44 22.89
N SER A 584 -9.74 -43.11 23.78
CA SER A 584 -9.19 -44.00 24.79
C SER A 584 -9.20 -43.33 26.19
N PRO A 585 -9.77 -43.96 27.24
CA PRO A 585 -10.76 -45.04 27.15
C PRO A 585 -12.02 -44.54 26.42
N GLY A 586 -12.94 -45.43 26.08
CA GLY A 586 -14.12 -45.04 25.30
C GLY A 586 -14.99 -43.97 25.97
N ARG A 587 -15.58 -43.06 25.17
CA ARG A 587 -16.32 -41.87 25.61
C ARG A 587 -17.61 -41.65 24.83
N THR A 588 -18.50 -40.85 25.39
CA THR A 588 -19.75 -40.43 24.74
C THR A 588 -19.60 -39.03 24.15
N ALA A 589 -19.92 -38.88 22.86
CA ALA A 589 -20.10 -37.61 22.18
C ALA A 589 -21.60 -37.29 22.09
N THR A 590 -22.04 -36.23 22.77
CA THR A 590 -23.47 -35.88 22.87
C THR A 590 -23.87 -34.88 21.79
N SER A 591 -25.05 -35.00 21.18
CA SER A 591 -25.50 -34.09 20.12
C SER A 591 -24.40 -33.82 19.10
N SER A 592 -23.76 -34.89 18.63
CA SER A 592 -22.55 -34.87 17.82
C SER A 592 -22.73 -35.77 16.60
N ALA A 593 -21.95 -35.53 15.55
CA ALA A 593 -21.99 -36.28 14.29
C ALA A 593 -20.79 -37.22 14.16
N ASN A 594 -21.03 -38.38 13.55
CA ASN A 594 -20.02 -39.38 13.21
C ASN A 594 -19.85 -39.41 11.68
N LEU A 595 -18.72 -38.91 11.16
CA LEU A 595 -18.42 -38.91 9.72
C LEU A 595 -17.60 -40.11 9.24
N GLY A 596 -17.41 -41.12 10.09
CA GLY A 596 -16.77 -42.38 9.72
C GLY A 596 -15.37 -42.60 10.32
N ASN A 597 -14.96 -43.87 10.33
CA ASN A 597 -13.69 -44.36 10.86
C ASN A 597 -13.39 -43.92 12.31
N ASN A 598 -14.42 -43.85 13.15
CA ASN A 598 -14.29 -43.52 14.56
C ASN A 598 -14.35 -44.77 15.43
N SER A 599 -13.45 -44.91 16.41
CA SER A 599 -13.44 -46.01 17.37
C SER A 599 -13.43 -45.52 18.83
N GLY A 600 -13.96 -46.30 19.76
CA GLY A 600 -14.08 -45.89 21.18
C GLY A 600 -15.12 -44.80 21.48
N TRP A 601 -15.81 -44.26 20.47
CA TRP A 601 -16.86 -43.24 20.63
C TRP A 601 -18.28 -43.84 20.67
N THR A 602 -19.12 -43.35 21.58
CA THR A 602 -20.58 -43.57 21.61
C THR A 602 -21.28 -42.25 21.27
N PHE A 603 -22.13 -42.21 20.26
CA PHE A 603 -22.85 -40.99 19.87
C PHE A 603 -24.25 -40.98 20.47
N ALA A 604 -24.55 -39.99 21.33
CA ALA A 604 -25.83 -39.88 22.04
C ALA A 604 -26.60 -38.63 21.59
N GLY A 605 -27.87 -38.78 21.20
CA GLY A 605 -28.72 -37.65 20.78
C GLY A 605 -28.21 -36.93 19.54
N GLY A 606 -27.63 -37.69 18.59
CA GLY A 606 -26.81 -37.19 17.49
C GLY A 606 -27.42 -36.01 16.74
N CYS A 607 -26.54 -35.14 16.24
CA CYS A 607 -26.92 -34.23 15.17
C CYS A 607 -27.34 -35.12 14.00
N SER A 608 -28.64 -35.38 13.86
CA SER A 608 -29.17 -36.19 12.78
C SER A 608 -28.69 -35.57 11.48
N ALA A 609 -27.79 -36.28 10.80
CA ALA A 609 -27.31 -35.90 9.49
C ALA A 609 -28.55 -35.63 8.63
N PRO A 610 -28.69 -34.44 8.01
CA PRO A 610 -29.60 -34.33 6.88
C PRO A 610 -29.12 -35.36 5.86
N THR A 611 -30.00 -36.30 5.53
CA THR A 611 -29.76 -37.27 4.47
C THR A 611 -29.44 -36.52 3.19
N SER A 612 -28.20 -36.69 2.71
CA SER A 612 -27.65 -36.30 1.41
C SER A 612 -27.97 -34.88 0.92
N MET A 613 -26.98 -34.01 0.88
CA MET A 613 -26.45 -33.42 -0.38
C MET A 613 -25.14 -32.67 -0.04
N LEU A 614 -24.07 -33.07 -0.75
CA LEU A 614 -22.83 -32.38 -1.12
C LEU A 614 -22.41 -31.13 -0.30
N SER A 615 -21.24 -31.23 0.34
CA SER A 615 -20.49 -30.13 0.95
C SER A 615 -19.54 -29.47 -0.05
N HIS A 616 -19.41 -28.14 0.00
CA HIS A 616 -18.23 -27.26 -0.20
C HIS A 616 -18.79 -25.82 -0.05
N ASP A 617 -18.13 -24.79 0.46
CA ASP A 617 -16.87 -24.56 1.18
C ASP A 617 -17.07 -23.19 1.87
N THR A 618 -16.53 -22.96 3.06
CA THR A 618 -16.48 -21.61 3.63
C THR A 618 -15.23 -21.43 4.47
N ASN A 619 -14.24 -20.75 3.90
CA ASN A 619 -13.46 -19.78 4.66
C ASN A 619 -12.90 -18.64 3.80
N ALA A 620 -13.20 -17.40 4.20
CA ALA A 620 -12.37 -16.22 3.94
C ALA A 620 -12.68 -15.11 4.96
N SER A 621 -11.88 -15.12 6.02
CA SER A 621 -11.34 -14.00 6.82
C SER A 621 -12.19 -12.75 7.09
N GLY A 622 -12.47 -12.54 8.38
CA GLY A 622 -12.66 -11.20 8.94
C GLY A 622 -11.35 -10.68 9.52
N LEU A 623 -10.75 -9.67 8.89
CA LEU A 623 -9.87 -8.72 9.57
C LEU A 623 -10.17 -7.32 9.05
N GLY A 624 -10.56 -6.44 9.97
CA GLY A 624 -10.73 -5.03 9.72
C GLY A 624 -9.39 -4.33 9.62
N ILE A 625 -8.99 -3.97 8.41
CA ILE A 625 -7.99 -2.93 8.14
C ILE A 625 -8.61 -1.99 7.09
N PRO A 626 -8.57 -0.66 7.26
CA PRO A 626 -9.16 0.26 6.30
C PRO A 626 -8.35 0.24 5.01
N GLN A 627 -8.91 -0.31 3.93
CA GLN A 627 -8.30 -0.23 2.60
C GLN A 627 -8.94 0.87 1.74
N ASN A 628 -8.09 1.87 1.51
CA ASN A 628 -8.00 2.78 0.36
C ASN A 628 -8.66 4.18 0.45
N PRO A 629 -7.86 5.26 0.59
CA PRO A 629 -8.24 6.60 0.17
C PRO A 629 -8.02 6.76 -1.34
N ALA A 630 -9.02 7.34 -2.02
CA ALA A 630 -8.98 7.87 -3.39
C ALA A 630 -9.09 6.85 -4.56
N ILE A 631 -10.33 6.54 -4.94
CA ILE A 631 -10.72 6.37 -6.35
C ILE A 631 -11.87 7.34 -6.64
N LEU A 632 -11.59 8.30 -7.52
CA LEU A 632 -12.42 9.45 -7.89
C LEU A 632 -13.09 9.18 -9.26
N VAL A 633 -13.97 8.18 -9.38
CA VAL A 633 -14.91 8.09 -10.52
C VAL A 633 -16.21 7.41 -10.07
N ASP A 634 -17.33 8.11 -10.25
CA ASP A 634 -18.70 7.66 -9.97
C ASP A 634 -19.12 6.51 -10.92
N THR A 635 -19.11 5.28 -10.44
CA THR A 635 -19.92 4.17 -10.95
C THR A 635 -20.88 3.72 -9.84
N PRO A 636 -22.17 3.43 -10.14
CA PRO A 636 -23.14 3.05 -9.12
C PRO A 636 -22.80 1.65 -8.60
N HIS A 637 -21.95 1.60 -7.58
CA HIS A 637 -21.69 0.40 -6.82
C HIS A 637 -22.81 0.26 -5.79
N PHE A 638 -23.17 -0.98 -5.47
CA PHE A 638 -23.84 -1.30 -4.21
C PHE A 638 -22.97 -0.75 -3.08
N SER A 639 -23.30 0.46 -2.62
CA SER A 639 -22.64 1.11 -1.50
C SER A 639 -23.04 0.32 -0.25
N TRP A 640 -22.12 -0.51 0.24
CA TRP A 640 -22.14 -0.88 1.64
C TRP A 640 -22.00 0.44 2.40
N ILE A 641 -23.08 0.88 3.05
CA ILE A 641 -23.08 2.10 3.84
C ILE A 641 -22.07 1.90 4.97
N ASN A 642 -20.86 2.45 4.81
CA ASN A 642 -19.93 2.70 5.90
C ASN A 642 -20.47 3.89 6.70
N ASN A 643 -21.44 3.62 7.57
CA ASN A 643 -21.78 4.55 8.64
C ASN A 643 -21.08 4.04 9.91
N SER A 644 -19.98 4.70 10.28
CA SER A 644 -19.11 4.37 11.41
C SER A 644 -19.78 4.46 12.80
N GLY A 645 -21.11 4.60 12.86
CA GLY A 645 -21.88 4.73 14.09
C GLY A 645 -22.90 3.62 14.38
N LEU A 646 -22.95 2.54 13.59
CA LEU A 646 -23.90 1.43 13.80
C LEU A 646 -23.19 0.08 13.78
N THR A 647 -23.03 -0.53 14.96
CA THR A 647 -22.61 -1.92 15.16
C THR A 647 -23.73 -2.86 14.69
N ALA A 648 -23.78 -3.13 13.39
CA ALA A 648 -24.67 -4.12 12.79
C ALA A 648 -23.88 -5.40 12.50
N ASP A 649 -24.30 -6.49 13.15
CA ASP A 649 -23.84 -7.85 12.92
C ASP A 649 -24.18 -8.29 11.48
N ARG A 650 -23.16 -8.57 10.66
CA ARG A 650 -23.31 -9.08 9.29
C ARG A 650 -23.69 -10.57 9.34
N SER A 651 -24.94 -10.85 9.70
CA SER A 651 -25.49 -12.20 9.69
C SER A 651 -26.24 -12.50 8.38
N ARG A 652 -25.65 -13.41 7.60
CA ARG A 652 -26.27 -14.33 6.62
C ARG A 652 -27.17 -13.72 5.54
N THR A 653 -26.60 -13.52 4.35
CA THR A 653 -27.35 -13.77 3.11
C THR A 653 -27.27 -15.27 2.83
N GLN A 654 -28.30 -16.01 3.22
CA GLN A 654 -28.45 -17.41 2.87
C GLN A 654 -28.81 -17.50 1.39
N VAL A 655 -27.82 -17.66 0.51
CA VAL A 655 -28.06 -18.18 -0.84
C VAL A 655 -28.26 -19.68 -0.70
N VAL A 656 -29.51 -20.10 -0.49
CA VAL A 656 -29.88 -21.51 -0.65
C VAL A 656 -29.64 -21.86 -2.11
N ASN A 657 -28.87 -22.92 -2.38
CA ASN A 657 -28.72 -23.61 -3.66
C ASN A 657 -29.83 -23.25 -4.64
N THR A 658 -29.57 -22.29 -5.53
CA THR A 658 -30.28 -22.32 -6.80
C THR A 658 -29.88 -23.64 -7.44
N PRO A 659 -30.82 -24.47 -7.91
CA PRO A 659 -30.46 -25.55 -8.80
C PRO A 659 -29.55 -24.97 -9.86
N VAL A 660 -28.42 -25.64 -10.13
CA VAL A 660 -27.64 -25.40 -11.34
C VAL A 660 -28.65 -25.27 -12.48
N ASP A 661 -28.59 -24.18 -13.24
CA ASP A 661 -29.55 -23.92 -14.32
C ASP A 661 -29.76 -25.19 -15.14
N ALA A 662 -31.01 -25.47 -15.51
CA ALA A 662 -31.38 -26.68 -16.23
C ALA A 662 -30.63 -26.83 -17.57
N ASP A 663 -30.17 -25.72 -18.14
CA ASP A 663 -29.36 -25.71 -19.35
C ASP A 663 -27.86 -25.97 -19.08
N VAL A 664 -27.38 -25.95 -17.83
CA VAL A 664 -25.98 -26.26 -17.48
C VAL A 664 -25.81 -27.77 -17.29
N VAL A 665 -24.99 -28.36 -18.14
CA VAL A 665 -24.77 -29.81 -18.21
C VAL A 665 -23.46 -30.26 -17.57
N ALA A 666 -22.51 -29.33 -17.35
CA ALA A 666 -21.31 -29.56 -16.55
C ALA A 666 -20.93 -28.26 -15.81
N LEU A 667 -20.54 -28.38 -14.53
CA LEU A 667 -20.02 -27.26 -13.75
C LEU A 667 -18.94 -27.74 -12.79
N TRP A 668 -17.71 -27.29 -13.01
CA TRP A 668 -16.57 -27.53 -12.12
C TRP A 668 -16.11 -26.19 -11.53
N PRO A 669 -16.53 -25.87 -10.29
CA PRO A 669 -16.11 -24.65 -9.61
C PRO A 669 -14.62 -24.62 -9.30
N ASN A 670 -13.92 -25.77 -9.28
CA ASN A 670 -12.50 -25.86 -8.93
C ASN A 670 -12.11 -25.27 -7.55
N ASP A 671 -13.09 -25.12 -6.66
CA ASP A 671 -12.93 -24.74 -5.26
C ASP A 671 -12.36 -25.89 -4.41
N GLY A 672 -11.08 -26.21 -4.63
CA GLY A 672 -10.33 -27.21 -3.85
C GLY A 672 -10.51 -28.65 -4.28
N ASN A 673 -11.37 -28.88 -5.27
CA ASN A 673 -11.64 -30.19 -5.85
C ASN A 673 -12.24 -30.06 -7.26
N GLY A 674 -12.23 -31.17 -8.01
CA GLY A 674 -12.77 -31.24 -9.36
C GLY A 674 -14.25 -31.64 -9.46
N HIS A 675 -15.08 -31.45 -8.43
CA HIS A 675 -16.43 -32.03 -8.42
C HIS A 675 -17.39 -31.39 -9.42
N ASP A 676 -18.10 -32.20 -10.20
CA ASP A 676 -19.11 -31.72 -11.15
C ASP A 676 -20.44 -31.43 -10.43
N LEU A 677 -20.74 -30.16 -10.18
CA LEU A 677 -21.98 -29.74 -9.52
C LEU A 677 -23.24 -29.89 -10.39
N ALA A 678 -23.11 -29.95 -11.73
CA ALA A 678 -24.24 -30.25 -12.61
C ALA A 678 -24.55 -31.77 -12.63
N GLY A 679 -23.56 -32.59 -12.25
CA GLY A 679 -23.65 -34.05 -12.13
C GLY A 679 -23.84 -34.81 -13.44
N SER A 680 -23.74 -34.13 -14.59
CA SER A 680 -24.03 -34.67 -15.93
C SER A 680 -22.84 -34.56 -16.90
N GLY A 681 -21.74 -33.95 -16.49
CA GLY A 681 -20.56 -33.65 -17.29
C GLY A 681 -19.55 -34.79 -17.44
N GLY A 682 -19.86 -35.99 -16.95
CA GLY A 682 -18.95 -37.15 -16.97
C GLY A 682 -18.23 -37.38 -15.64
N GLY A 683 -18.67 -36.72 -14.57
CA GLY A 683 -18.16 -36.86 -13.20
C GLY A 683 -17.04 -35.87 -12.90
N ASP A 684 -16.39 -36.09 -11.76
CA ASP A 684 -15.37 -35.19 -11.23
C ASP A 684 -14.13 -35.15 -12.12
N LEU A 685 -13.50 -33.97 -12.22
CA LEU A 685 -12.16 -33.81 -12.78
C LEU A 685 -11.15 -34.51 -11.88
N VAL A 686 -10.35 -35.38 -12.48
CA VAL A 686 -9.20 -36.03 -11.84
C VAL A 686 -7.93 -35.58 -12.55
N PRO A 687 -6.79 -35.45 -11.86
CA PRO A 687 -5.53 -35.13 -12.51
C PRO A 687 -5.19 -36.23 -13.53
N ALA A 688 -4.69 -35.84 -14.70
CA ALA A 688 -4.53 -36.75 -15.84
C ALA A 688 -3.45 -37.84 -15.65
N GLY A 689 -2.66 -37.79 -14.58
CA GLY A 689 -1.68 -38.82 -14.20
C GLY A 689 -0.36 -38.69 -14.98
N ALA A 690 0.68 -38.22 -14.28
CA ALA A 690 2.13 -38.25 -14.58
C ALA A 690 2.60 -38.03 -16.04
N PRO A 691 3.50 -37.06 -16.30
CA PRO A 691 4.55 -36.68 -15.35
C PRO A 691 4.18 -35.55 -14.39
N ASN A 692 3.17 -34.73 -14.71
CA ASN A 692 2.78 -33.58 -13.90
C ASN A 692 1.24 -33.57 -13.73
N ASP A 693 0.78 -33.48 -12.48
CA ASP A 693 -0.62 -33.56 -12.10
C ASP A 693 -1.12 -32.15 -11.78
N ALA A 694 -2.17 -31.69 -12.49
CA ALA A 694 -2.84 -30.44 -12.15
C ALA A 694 -3.26 -30.46 -10.67
N SER A 695 -3.05 -29.34 -9.98
CA SER A 695 -3.30 -29.22 -8.55
C SER A 695 -4.35 -28.15 -8.27
N TRP A 696 -5.10 -28.30 -7.18
CA TRP A 696 -6.02 -27.26 -6.73
C TRP A 696 -5.29 -26.36 -5.75
N ASP A 697 -5.33 -25.06 -5.98
CA ASP A 697 -4.70 -24.08 -5.09
C ASP A 697 -5.37 -24.15 -3.71
N ALA A 698 -4.58 -24.30 -2.65
CA ALA A 698 -5.08 -24.26 -1.27
C ALA A 698 -5.32 -22.82 -0.77
N THR A 699 -4.87 -21.80 -1.53
CA THR A 699 -4.89 -20.39 -1.14
C THR A 699 -5.82 -19.57 -2.04
N SER A 700 -6.74 -18.81 -1.44
CA SER A 700 -7.52 -17.79 -2.18
C SER A 700 -6.60 -16.62 -2.48
N ILE A 701 -6.32 -16.39 -3.76
CA ILE A 701 -5.34 -15.41 -4.23
C ILE A 701 -5.97 -14.03 -4.45
N GLN A 702 -7.31 -13.93 -4.45
CA GLN A 702 -8.04 -12.67 -4.54
C GLN A 702 -9.42 -12.74 -3.87
N PRO A 703 -9.90 -11.65 -3.23
CA PRO A 703 -11.25 -11.59 -2.69
C PRO A 703 -12.32 -11.87 -3.76
N GLY A 704 -13.07 -12.97 -3.59
CA GLY A 704 -14.21 -13.33 -4.43
C GLY A 704 -13.89 -14.18 -5.66
N PHE A 705 -12.69 -14.75 -5.74
CA PHE A 705 -12.41 -16.01 -6.45
C PHE A 705 -12.03 -17.00 -5.35
N GLY A 706 -12.64 -18.18 -5.35
CA GLY A 706 -12.37 -19.18 -4.33
C GLY A 706 -10.99 -19.82 -4.55
N GLN A 707 -10.94 -21.14 -4.60
CA GLN A 707 -9.74 -21.85 -5.02
C GLN A 707 -9.79 -22.07 -6.55
N SER A 708 -8.68 -22.47 -7.18
CA SER A 708 -8.65 -22.67 -8.64
C SER A 708 -7.80 -23.87 -9.02
N LEU A 709 -8.02 -24.41 -10.22
CA LEU A 709 -7.14 -25.41 -10.81
C LEU A 709 -5.87 -24.71 -11.30
N VAL A 710 -4.72 -25.18 -10.86
CA VAL A 710 -3.39 -24.70 -11.24
C VAL A 710 -2.76 -25.67 -12.22
N THR A 711 -2.24 -25.11 -13.31
CA THR A 711 -1.55 -25.85 -14.37
C THR A 711 -0.24 -25.16 -14.72
N ASP A 712 0.82 -25.92 -14.98
CA ASP A 712 2.18 -25.41 -15.27
C ASP A 712 2.55 -25.39 -16.77
N GLY A 713 1.58 -25.62 -17.66
CA GLY A 713 1.79 -25.74 -19.11
C GLY A 713 1.96 -27.17 -19.60
N ASP A 714 2.24 -28.12 -18.71
CA ASP A 714 2.28 -29.56 -18.96
C ASP A 714 1.17 -30.32 -18.20
N ASP A 715 0.59 -29.69 -17.18
CA ASP A 715 -0.53 -30.20 -16.37
C ASP A 715 -1.90 -30.20 -17.06
N ALA A 716 -2.75 -31.18 -16.71
CA ALA A 716 -4.17 -31.20 -17.09
C ALA A 716 -5.04 -31.98 -16.09
N ALA A 717 -6.33 -31.65 -16.09
CA ALA A 717 -7.36 -32.44 -15.42
C ALA A 717 -8.36 -32.99 -16.45
N ILE A 718 -8.88 -34.19 -16.20
CA ILE A 718 -9.79 -34.90 -17.10
C ILE A 718 -11.04 -35.36 -16.34
N ALA A 719 -12.22 -35.21 -16.95
CA ALA A 719 -13.44 -35.75 -16.39
C ALA A 719 -13.35 -37.28 -16.27
N SER A 720 -13.86 -37.84 -15.18
CA SER A 720 -13.72 -39.27 -14.86
C SER A 720 -14.24 -40.24 -15.94
N SER A 721 -15.14 -39.78 -16.81
CA SER A 721 -15.72 -40.55 -17.91
C SER A 721 -16.22 -39.67 -19.05
N ALA A 722 -16.37 -40.25 -20.24
CA ALA A 722 -17.11 -39.61 -21.32
C ALA A 722 -18.61 -39.57 -20.98
N SER A 723 -19.27 -38.44 -21.25
CA SER A 723 -20.71 -38.26 -21.01
C SER A 723 -21.46 -37.96 -22.29
N SER A 724 -22.55 -38.69 -22.55
CA SER A 724 -23.46 -38.41 -23.65
C SER A 724 -24.28 -37.14 -23.45
N SER A 725 -24.37 -36.61 -22.23
CA SER A 725 -25.03 -35.32 -21.97
C SER A 725 -24.25 -34.13 -22.54
N LEU A 726 -23.00 -34.36 -22.94
CA LEU A 726 -22.13 -33.39 -23.60
C LEU A 726 -22.03 -33.64 -25.12
N ASP A 727 -22.81 -34.57 -25.67
CA ASP A 727 -22.93 -34.74 -27.12
C ASP A 727 -23.96 -33.72 -27.65
N ILE A 728 -23.59 -32.44 -27.53
CA ILE A 728 -24.43 -31.26 -27.77
C ILE A 728 -23.96 -30.49 -29.01
N ASP A 729 -24.91 -30.13 -29.88
CA ASP A 729 -24.62 -29.34 -31.08
C ASP A 729 -24.72 -27.83 -30.81
N THR A 730 -25.61 -27.44 -29.90
CA THR A 730 -25.83 -26.06 -29.49
C THR A 730 -25.39 -25.92 -28.04
N PHE A 731 -24.45 -25.00 -27.78
CA PHE A 731 -23.82 -24.92 -26.46
C PHE A 731 -23.21 -23.56 -26.12
N THR A 732 -22.82 -23.43 -24.86
CA THR A 732 -21.88 -22.43 -24.35
C THR A 732 -20.84 -23.12 -23.49
N VAL A 733 -19.56 -22.88 -23.73
CA VAL A 733 -18.45 -23.26 -22.84
C VAL A 733 -17.81 -22.00 -22.29
N GLU A 734 -17.68 -21.89 -20.98
CA GLU A 734 -17.12 -20.71 -20.32
C GLU A 734 -16.26 -21.08 -19.12
N ALA A 735 -15.30 -20.23 -18.78
CA ALA A 735 -14.42 -20.38 -17.62
C ALA A 735 -13.74 -19.05 -17.28
N TRP A 736 -13.30 -18.93 -16.03
CA TRP A 736 -12.34 -17.93 -15.60
C TRP A 736 -10.92 -18.43 -15.80
N VAL A 737 -10.05 -17.55 -16.28
CA VAL A 737 -8.64 -17.86 -16.55
C VAL A 737 -7.74 -16.74 -16.08
N ARG A 738 -6.60 -17.10 -15.50
CA ARG A 738 -5.49 -16.20 -15.23
C ARG A 738 -4.21 -16.82 -15.75
N ILE A 739 -3.57 -16.13 -16.68
CA ILE A 739 -2.36 -16.62 -17.33
C ILE A 739 -1.14 -16.31 -16.47
N SER A 740 -0.31 -17.33 -16.23
CA SER A 740 1.00 -17.17 -15.57
C SER A 740 2.09 -16.95 -16.62
N SER A 741 2.08 -17.77 -17.68
CA SER A 741 2.93 -17.54 -18.85
C SER A 741 2.39 -18.27 -20.09
N LEU A 742 2.70 -17.74 -21.28
CA LEU A 742 2.46 -18.44 -22.55
C LEU A 742 3.79 -18.87 -23.18
N THR A 743 4.09 -20.16 -23.04
CA THR A 743 5.32 -20.78 -23.57
C THR A 743 5.18 -21.23 -25.03
N THR A 744 3.95 -21.26 -25.56
CA THR A 744 3.65 -21.70 -26.94
C THR A 744 4.11 -20.70 -27.99
N GLY A 745 4.46 -21.19 -29.19
CA GLY A 745 4.88 -20.35 -30.32
C GLY A 745 3.80 -19.36 -30.77
N ILE A 746 4.19 -18.27 -31.45
CA ILE A 746 3.21 -17.41 -32.15
C ILE A 746 2.45 -18.28 -33.14
N GLY A 747 1.12 -18.25 -33.11
CA GLY A 747 0.32 -19.12 -33.96
C GLY A 747 -0.10 -20.44 -33.29
N THR A 748 0.24 -20.66 -32.03
CA THR A 748 -0.09 -21.89 -31.29
C THR A 748 -0.92 -21.53 -30.05
N GLU A 749 -2.00 -22.29 -29.84
CA GLU A 749 -2.88 -22.16 -28.70
C GLU A 749 -2.41 -22.98 -27.49
N SER A 750 -2.64 -22.45 -26.29
CA SER A 750 -2.69 -23.19 -25.02
C SER A 750 -4.15 -23.45 -24.67
N VAL A 751 -4.51 -24.68 -24.36
CA VAL A 751 -5.91 -25.12 -24.23
C VAL A 751 -6.42 -24.93 -22.81
N LEU A 752 -7.59 -24.31 -22.70
CA LEU A 752 -8.31 -24.13 -21.44
C LEU A 752 -9.27 -25.30 -21.18
N VAL A 753 -10.15 -25.59 -22.15
CA VAL A 753 -11.16 -26.66 -22.06
C VAL A 753 -11.35 -27.28 -23.45
N THR A 754 -11.41 -28.62 -23.53
CA THR A 754 -11.61 -29.33 -24.81
C THR A 754 -12.44 -30.61 -24.68
N LYS A 755 -13.14 -30.94 -25.76
CA LYS A 755 -13.74 -32.26 -26.03
C LYS A 755 -13.45 -32.62 -27.49
N ASP A 756 -12.28 -33.21 -27.73
CA ASP A 756 -11.80 -33.56 -29.07
C ASP A 756 -10.95 -34.84 -29.08
N THR A 757 -10.78 -35.41 -30.28
CA THR A 757 -9.77 -36.46 -30.57
C THR A 757 -8.78 -36.01 -31.64
N SER A 758 -9.17 -35.05 -32.48
CA SER A 758 -8.38 -34.51 -33.57
C SER A 758 -8.95 -33.18 -34.05
N THR A 759 -8.29 -32.52 -35.00
CA THR A 759 -8.81 -31.29 -35.64
C THR A 759 -10.02 -31.51 -36.53
N THR A 760 -10.38 -32.76 -36.82
CA THR A 760 -11.53 -33.14 -37.64
C THR A 760 -12.62 -33.86 -36.83
N ASP A 761 -12.45 -33.95 -35.51
CA ASP A 761 -13.39 -34.62 -34.60
C ASP A 761 -13.31 -33.96 -33.22
N ARG A 762 -13.98 -32.82 -33.10
CA ARG A 762 -13.96 -31.84 -32.01
C ARG A 762 -15.34 -31.23 -31.83
N ASN A 763 -15.87 -31.34 -30.61
CA ASN A 763 -17.07 -30.60 -30.25
C ASN A 763 -16.71 -29.15 -29.95
N PHE A 764 -15.87 -28.92 -28.94
CA PHE A 764 -15.38 -27.59 -28.59
C PHE A 764 -13.92 -27.64 -28.16
N ARG A 765 -13.23 -26.53 -28.42
CA ARG A 765 -11.94 -26.22 -27.84
C ARG A 765 -11.86 -24.73 -27.57
N LEU A 766 -11.66 -24.37 -26.31
CA LEU A 766 -11.47 -23.01 -25.83
C LEU A 766 -10.06 -22.90 -25.25
N GLY A 767 -9.37 -21.80 -25.52
CA GLY A 767 -7.99 -21.60 -25.08
C GLY A 767 -7.51 -20.17 -25.25
N VAL A 768 -6.20 -20.00 -25.12
CA VAL A 768 -5.49 -18.72 -25.30
C VAL A 768 -4.39 -18.91 -26.32
N MET A 769 -4.22 -17.98 -27.23
CA MET A 769 -3.27 -18.07 -28.34
C MET A 769 -2.42 -16.82 -28.41
N ARG A 770 -1.10 -16.98 -28.59
CA ARG A 770 -0.21 -15.85 -28.86
C ARG A 770 -0.28 -15.43 -30.32
N THR A 771 -0.50 -14.14 -30.58
CA THR A 771 -0.49 -13.58 -31.93
C THR A 771 0.77 -12.74 -32.16
N ALA A 772 0.95 -12.23 -33.38
CA ALA A 772 2.03 -11.29 -33.65
C ALA A 772 1.79 -9.90 -33.02
N ALA A 773 0.54 -9.58 -32.66
CA ALA A 773 0.13 -8.27 -32.17
C ALA A 773 -0.09 -8.22 -30.65
N THR A 774 -0.35 -9.36 -30.02
CA THR A 774 -0.75 -9.49 -28.60
C THR A 774 -0.12 -10.73 -27.98
N THR A 775 0.15 -10.67 -26.67
CA THR A 775 0.84 -11.71 -25.90
C THR A 775 -0.04 -12.93 -25.63
N GLY A 776 -1.34 -12.77 -25.42
CA GLY A 776 -2.30 -13.88 -25.45
C GLY A 776 -3.75 -13.43 -25.66
N VAL A 777 -4.45 -13.94 -26.68
CA VAL A 777 -5.88 -13.64 -26.90
C VAL A 777 -6.73 -14.90 -26.75
N ALA A 778 -8.00 -14.74 -26.39
CA ALA A 778 -8.95 -15.84 -26.40
C ALA A 778 -9.00 -16.51 -27.79
N TRP A 779 -9.11 -17.83 -27.82
CA TRP A 779 -9.15 -18.63 -29.04
C TRP A 779 -10.17 -19.76 -28.90
N ALA A 780 -11.00 -19.97 -29.92
CA ALA A 780 -12.00 -21.03 -29.89
C ALA A 780 -12.24 -21.69 -31.25
N ASP A 781 -12.54 -22.99 -31.23
CA ASP A 781 -12.67 -23.81 -32.44
C ASP A 781 -13.59 -25.03 -32.28
N ILE A 782 -14.13 -25.51 -33.41
CA ILE A 782 -15.04 -26.67 -33.57
C ILE A 782 -14.71 -27.43 -34.86
N SER A 783 -15.14 -28.69 -34.97
CA SER A 783 -15.16 -29.41 -36.26
C SER A 783 -16.59 -29.71 -36.71
N THR A 784 -16.78 -29.89 -38.02
CA THR A 784 -18.11 -30.21 -38.56
C THR A 784 -18.10 -31.35 -39.56
N GLY A 785 -18.94 -32.36 -39.32
CA GLY A 785 -19.16 -33.47 -40.24
C GLY A 785 -17.90 -34.31 -40.51
N GLY A 786 -17.00 -34.45 -39.54
CA GLY A 786 -15.74 -35.19 -39.68
C GLY A 786 -14.67 -34.45 -40.49
N ALA A 787 -14.81 -33.13 -40.66
CA ALA A 787 -13.85 -32.26 -41.33
C ALA A 787 -13.46 -31.10 -40.41
N ALA A 788 -12.27 -30.52 -40.63
CA ALA A 788 -11.88 -29.29 -39.94
C ALA A 788 -12.97 -28.24 -40.16
N GLY A 789 -13.45 -27.64 -39.07
CA GLY A 789 -14.62 -26.77 -39.09
C GLY A 789 -14.35 -25.40 -39.72
N PRO A 790 -15.15 -24.39 -39.40
CA PRO A 790 -14.87 -23.01 -39.81
C PRO A 790 -13.50 -22.54 -39.30
N ALA A 791 -13.02 -21.41 -39.80
CA ALA A 791 -11.82 -20.79 -39.23
C ALA A 791 -12.02 -20.52 -37.72
N PRO A 792 -11.02 -20.82 -36.87
CA PRO A 792 -11.12 -20.56 -35.44
C PRO A 792 -11.39 -19.07 -35.15
N LEU A 793 -12.14 -18.81 -34.08
CA LEU A 793 -12.33 -17.45 -33.59
C LEU A 793 -11.11 -17.01 -32.78
N GLN A 794 -10.71 -15.76 -32.96
CA GLN A 794 -9.65 -15.09 -32.22
C GLN A 794 -10.19 -13.81 -31.60
N GLY A 795 -9.90 -13.63 -30.32
CA GLY A 795 -10.23 -12.43 -29.56
C GLY A 795 -9.28 -11.27 -29.85
N THR A 796 -9.49 -10.18 -29.12
CA THR A 796 -8.68 -8.95 -29.21
C THR A 796 -8.10 -8.51 -27.88
N THR A 797 -8.72 -8.90 -26.76
CA THR A 797 -8.23 -8.58 -25.41
C THR A 797 -7.00 -9.43 -25.10
N ASP A 798 -5.98 -8.77 -24.55
CA ASP A 798 -4.78 -9.43 -24.04
C ASP A 798 -5.08 -10.04 -22.67
N LEU A 799 -4.95 -11.37 -22.58
CA LEU A 799 -5.23 -12.18 -21.40
C LEU A 799 -3.95 -12.52 -20.62
N ASP A 800 -2.78 -12.22 -21.17
CA ASP A 800 -1.46 -12.44 -20.54
C ASP A 800 -0.99 -11.19 -19.78
N ASP A 801 -1.91 -10.56 -19.06
CA ASP A 801 -1.66 -9.36 -18.24
C ASP A 801 -1.56 -9.69 -16.73
N GLY A 802 -1.62 -10.98 -16.40
CA GLY A 802 -1.60 -11.50 -15.04
C GLY A 802 -2.88 -11.24 -14.24
N GLN A 803 -3.98 -10.84 -14.86
CA GLN A 803 -5.31 -10.67 -14.25
C GLN A 803 -6.24 -11.85 -14.54
N TRP A 804 -7.35 -11.91 -13.80
CA TRP A 804 -8.45 -12.85 -14.08
C TRP A 804 -9.34 -12.31 -15.19
N HIS A 805 -9.54 -13.12 -16.22
CA HIS A 805 -10.48 -12.86 -17.30
C HIS A 805 -11.52 -13.97 -17.38
N HIS A 806 -12.74 -13.61 -17.78
CA HIS A 806 -13.77 -14.58 -18.11
C HIS A 806 -13.84 -14.76 -19.62
N VAL A 807 -13.70 -15.99 -20.08
CA VAL A 807 -13.79 -16.34 -21.50
C VAL A 807 -14.97 -17.28 -21.74
N ALA A 808 -15.77 -16.98 -22.77
CA ALA A 808 -16.91 -17.80 -23.16
C ALA A 808 -16.99 -17.99 -24.67
N TYR A 809 -17.34 -19.20 -25.08
CA TYR A 809 -17.53 -19.61 -26.46
C TYR A 809 -18.92 -20.19 -26.66
N THR A 810 -19.72 -19.57 -27.52
CA THR A 810 -21.10 -19.97 -27.79
C THR A 810 -21.27 -20.45 -29.22
N VAL A 811 -22.05 -21.51 -29.40
CA VAL A 811 -22.36 -22.10 -30.71
C VAL A 811 -23.85 -22.32 -30.81
N ASP A 812 -24.48 -21.63 -31.75
CA ASP A 812 -25.87 -21.86 -32.17
C ASP A 812 -25.87 -22.75 -33.42
N SER A 813 -26.08 -24.05 -33.20
CA SER A 813 -26.16 -25.06 -34.25
C SER A 813 -27.60 -25.55 -34.47
N THR A 814 -28.59 -24.68 -34.26
CA THR A 814 -30.00 -25.04 -34.41
C THR A 814 -30.23 -25.78 -35.73
N PRO A 815 -30.71 -27.05 -35.74
CA PRO A 815 -30.67 -27.92 -36.93
C PRO A 815 -31.39 -27.40 -38.18
N ALA A 816 -32.33 -26.45 -38.00
CA ALA A 816 -33.09 -25.84 -39.09
C ALA A 816 -32.37 -24.63 -39.73
N ASP A 817 -31.30 -24.11 -39.13
CA ASP A 817 -30.59 -22.92 -39.61
C ASP A 817 -29.39 -23.32 -40.50
N PRO A 818 -29.36 -22.94 -41.78
CA PRO A 818 -28.19 -23.13 -42.63
C PRO A 818 -27.01 -22.19 -42.28
N ASN A 819 -27.24 -21.14 -41.49
CA ASN A 819 -26.27 -20.12 -41.09
C ASN A 819 -26.00 -20.17 -39.58
N LYS A 820 -25.55 -21.33 -39.11
CA LYS A 820 -25.19 -21.56 -37.71
C LYS A 820 -24.13 -20.55 -37.26
N VAL A 821 -24.20 -20.09 -36.02
CA VAL A 821 -23.38 -18.98 -35.52
C VAL A 821 -22.46 -19.46 -34.42
N GLN A 822 -21.22 -19.00 -34.43
CA GLN A 822 -20.28 -19.15 -33.32
C GLN A 822 -19.82 -17.78 -32.84
N THR A 823 -19.71 -17.59 -31.53
CA THR A 823 -19.33 -16.31 -30.91
C THR A 823 -18.33 -16.51 -29.77
N LEU A 824 -17.30 -15.67 -29.73
CA LEU A 824 -16.31 -15.59 -28.66
C LEU A 824 -16.54 -14.31 -27.84
N VAL A 825 -16.57 -14.45 -26.52
CA VAL A 825 -16.87 -13.39 -25.57
C VAL A 825 -15.77 -13.36 -24.50
N VAL A 826 -15.23 -12.18 -24.22
CA VAL A 826 -14.25 -11.93 -23.14
C VAL A 826 -14.81 -10.87 -22.21
N ASP A 827 -14.81 -11.13 -20.90
CA ASP A 827 -15.30 -10.25 -19.83
C ASP A 827 -16.73 -9.70 -20.10
N GLY A 828 -17.57 -10.53 -20.71
CA GLY A 828 -18.95 -10.19 -21.07
C GLY A 828 -19.07 -9.29 -22.31
N THR A 829 -18.00 -9.12 -23.09
CA THR A 829 -17.98 -8.36 -24.34
C THR A 829 -17.73 -9.30 -25.52
N VAL A 830 -18.56 -9.21 -26.56
CA VAL A 830 -18.36 -9.99 -27.79
C VAL A 830 -17.11 -9.50 -28.50
N GLU A 831 -16.18 -10.39 -28.79
CA GLU A 831 -14.94 -10.06 -29.50
C GLU A 831 -14.91 -10.59 -30.93
N ALA A 832 -15.49 -11.76 -31.18
CA ALA A 832 -15.53 -12.35 -32.52
C ALA A 832 -16.81 -13.14 -32.75
N THR A 833 -17.33 -13.09 -33.98
CA THR A 833 -18.49 -13.87 -34.42
C THR A 833 -18.26 -14.34 -35.85
N SER A 834 -18.64 -15.57 -36.17
CA SER A 834 -18.69 -16.06 -37.54
C SER A 834 -19.83 -17.04 -37.77
N THR A 835 -20.12 -17.33 -39.04
CA THR A 835 -21.12 -18.33 -39.42
C THR A 835 -20.44 -19.58 -39.97
N PHE A 836 -21.10 -20.73 -39.83
CA PHE A 836 -20.61 -22.01 -40.32
C PHE A 836 -21.76 -22.90 -40.82
N SER A 837 -21.39 -24.01 -41.46
CA SER A 837 -22.32 -25.02 -41.97
C SER A 837 -21.90 -26.42 -41.57
N GLY A 838 -22.84 -27.37 -41.59
CA GLY A 838 -22.64 -28.73 -41.08
C GLY A 838 -23.04 -28.87 -39.61
N ASN A 839 -23.01 -30.10 -39.10
CA ASN A 839 -23.28 -30.39 -37.69
C ASN A 839 -21.96 -30.41 -36.92
N VAL A 840 -21.99 -29.96 -35.66
CA VAL A 840 -20.85 -30.06 -34.75
C VAL A 840 -20.53 -31.55 -34.52
N ASP A 841 -19.26 -31.90 -34.48
CA ASP A 841 -18.86 -33.28 -34.21
C ASP A 841 -18.90 -33.57 -32.70
N ASN A 842 -19.32 -34.79 -32.32
CA ASN A 842 -19.51 -35.19 -30.93
C ASN A 842 -18.68 -36.44 -30.60
N PRO A 843 -17.35 -36.29 -30.38
CA PRO A 843 -16.49 -37.43 -30.09
C PRO A 843 -16.82 -38.04 -28.73
N ALA A 844 -16.86 -39.37 -28.65
CA ALA A 844 -17.15 -40.11 -27.41
C ALA A 844 -15.94 -40.16 -26.45
N VAL A 845 -15.45 -38.99 -26.05
CA VAL A 845 -14.32 -38.80 -25.13
C VAL A 845 -14.69 -37.90 -23.94
N PRO A 846 -13.96 -38.01 -22.81
CA PRO A 846 -14.12 -37.10 -21.67
C PRO A 846 -13.71 -35.66 -22.02
N VAL A 847 -14.19 -34.72 -21.20
CA VAL A 847 -13.69 -33.33 -21.23
C VAL A 847 -12.32 -33.27 -20.58
N VAL A 848 -11.42 -32.50 -21.17
CA VAL A 848 -10.09 -32.18 -20.61
C VAL A 848 -10.02 -30.68 -20.35
N VAL A 849 -9.48 -30.32 -19.19
CA VAL A 849 -9.27 -28.95 -18.71
C VAL A 849 -7.76 -28.74 -18.52
N GLY A 850 -7.22 -27.64 -19.03
CA GLY A 850 -5.82 -27.26 -18.92
C GLY A 850 -4.90 -27.76 -20.03
N ALA A 851 -5.33 -28.68 -20.90
CA ALA A 851 -4.56 -29.12 -22.06
C ALA A 851 -5.44 -29.69 -23.20
N ALA A 852 -4.82 -30.01 -24.34
CA ALA A 852 -5.46 -30.79 -25.40
C ALA A 852 -5.78 -32.22 -24.93
N SER A 853 -6.64 -32.95 -25.66
CA SER A 853 -6.94 -34.37 -25.41
C SER A 853 -5.72 -35.30 -25.48
N THR A 854 -4.65 -34.89 -26.14
CA THR A 854 -3.35 -35.57 -26.18
C THR A 854 -2.40 -35.15 -25.04
N PHE A 855 -2.86 -34.33 -24.09
CA PHE A 855 -2.06 -33.72 -23.02
C PHE A 855 -0.87 -32.92 -23.55
N THR A 856 -1.13 -32.18 -24.63
CA THR A 856 -0.19 -31.24 -25.25
C THR A 856 -0.82 -29.86 -25.29
N ASN A 857 -0.04 -28.82 -25.58
CA ASN A 857 -0.53 -27.44 -25.64
C ASN A 857 -1.19 -27.03 -24.31
N GLY A 858 -0.57 -27.38 -23.18
CA GLY A 858 -1.10 -27.04 -21.87
C GLY A 858 -1.05 -25.53 -21.60
N LEU A 859 -1.88 -25.12 -20.66
CA LEU A 859 -1.92 -23.77 -20.13
C LEU A 859 -1.00 -23.67 -18.91
N ASP A 860 -0.10 -22.69 -18.87
CA ASP A 860 0.58 -22.30 -17.63
C ASP A 860 -0.20 -21.14 -16.99
N GLY A 861 -0.98 -21.47 -15.97
CA GLY A 861 -1.95 -20.54 -15.42
C GLY A 861 -2.91 -21.19 -14.44
N ARG A 862 -4.05 -20.52 -14.27
CA ARG A 862 -5.09 -20.86 -13.32
C ARG A 862 -6.44 -20.84 -14.02
N ILE A 863 -7.26 -21.84 -13.71
CA ILE A 863 -8.55 -22.08 -14.33
C ILE A 863 -9.60 -22.25 -13.24
N ASP A 864 -10.68 -21.50 -13.35
CA ASP A 864 -11.73 -21.47 -12.34
C ASP A 864 -13.12 -21.51 -13.02
N ASP A 865 -14.10 -22.06 -12.31
CA ASP A 865 -15.52 -21.99 -12.66
C ASP A 865 -15.86 -22.49 -14.09
N VAL A 866 -15.29 -23.63 -14.48
CA VAL A 866 -15.50 -24.23 -15.82
C VAL A 866 -16.94 -24.70 -15.97
N ARG A 867 -17.65 -24.17 -16.96
CA ARG A 867 -19.07 -24.45 -17.20
C ARG A 867 -19.36 -24.79 -18.65
N ILE A 868 -20.24 -25.77 -18.84
CA ILE A 868 -20.79 -26.15 -20.15
C ILE A 868 -22.31 -26.11 -20.07
N SER A 869 -22.95 -25.35 -20.95
CA SER A 869 -24.40 -25.28 -21.11
C SER A 869 -24.83 -25.89 -22.45
N SER A 870 -25.97 -26.59 -22.48
CA SER A 870 -26.64 -27.08 -23.70
C SER A 870 -27.50 -26.02 -24.39
N ALA A 871 -27.24 -24.74 -24.10
CA ALA A 871 -27.95 -23.59 -24.65
C ALA A 871 -26.95 -22.46 -24.99
N VAL A 872 -27.36 -21.59 -25.92
CA VAL A 872 -26.61 -20.38 -26.27
C VAL A 872 -26.86 -19.33 -25.20
N ARG A 873 -25.83 -18.98 -24.43
CA ARG A 873 -25.89 -17.85 -23.50
C ARG A 873 -25.70 -16.56 -24.30
N SER A 874 -26.60 -15.61 -24.08
CA SER A 874 -26.47 -14.28 -24.65
C SER A 874 -25.28 -13.54 -24.00
N PRO A 875 -24.66 -12.58 -24.72
CA PRO A 875 -23.61 -11.75 -24.13
C PRO A 875 -24.07 -11.02 -22.86
N ALA A 876 -25.36 -10.70 -22.73
CA ALA A 876 -25.93 -10.08 -21.53
C ALA A 876 -25.93 -11.05 -20.34
N GLU A 877 -26.30 -12.32 -20.55
CA GLU A 877 -26.25 -13.35 -19.51
C GLU A 877 -24.82 -13.59 -19.06
N ILE A 878 -23.89 -13.73 -20.02
CA ILE A 878 -22.46 -13.89 -19.73
C ILE A 878 -21.94 -12.67 -18.94
N LYS A 879 -22.29 -11.45 -19.34
CA LYS A 879 -21.90 -10.23 -18.63
C LYS A 879 -22.53 -10.13 -17.24
N GLY A 880 -23.76 -10.61 -17.07
CA GLY A 880 -24.42 -10.74 -15.77
C GLY A 880 -23.66 -11.70 -14.86
N TYR A 881 -23.20 -12.83 -15.41
CA TYR A 881 -22.35 -13.78 -14.70
C TYR A 881 -21.01 -13.17 -14.32
N VAL A 882 -20.29 -12.54 -15.25
CA VAL A 882 -19.00 -11.85 -14.99
C VAL A 882 -19.11 -10.85 -13.83
N ARG A 883 -20.23 -10.12 -13.75
CA ARG A 883 -20.47 -9.12 -12.70
C ARG A 883 -20.88 -9.71 -11.36
N SER A 884 -21.75 -10.71 -11.38
CA SER A 884 -22.32 -11.30 -10.16
C SER A 884 -21.42 -12.36 -9.55
N ARG A 885 -20.58 -13.01 -10.37
CA ARG A 885 -19.79 -14.21 -10.02
C ARG A 885 -20.64 -15.33 -9.42
N MET A 886 -21.94 -15.37 -9.76
CA MET A 886 -22.89 -16.38 -9.27
C MET A 886 -23.41 -17.21 -10.43
N PRO A 887 -23.69 -18.52 -10.24
CA PRO A 887 -24.28 -19.36 -11.28
C PRO A 887 -25.54 -18.70 -11.87
N HIS A 888 -25.83 -18.96 -13.15
CA HIS A 888 -27.12 -18.60 -13.74
C HIS A 888 -28.24 -19.23 -12.88
N GLY A 889 -28.87 -18.44 -12.02
CA GLY A 889 -29.92 -18.90 -11.11
C GLY A 889 -31.28 -18.58 -11.70
N THR A 890 -32.21 -19.53 -11.63
CA THR A 890 -33.59 -19.34 -12.11
C THR A 890 -34.54 -18.78 -11.03
N VAL A 891 -34.11 -18.66 -9.77
CA VAL A 891 -34.97 -18.21 -8.65
C VAL A 891 -34.24 -17.25 -7.73
N LEU A 892 -34.76 -16.03 -7.58
CA LEU A 892 -34.37 -15.07 -6.54
C LEU A 892 -35.40 -15.13 -5.40
N TRP A 893 -34.98 -15.47 -4.18
CA TRP A 893 -35.88 -15.50 -3.01
C TRP A 893 -36.10 -14.09 -2.43
N ASP A 894 -37.37 -13.73 -2.21
CA ASP A 894 -37.81 -12.55 -1.46
C ASP A 894 -37.95 -12.89 0.04
N SER A 895 -37.29 -12.11 0.89
CA SER A 895 -37.44 -12.20 2.35
C SER A 895 -38.72 -11.48 2.82
N ASP A 896 -39.88 -12.13 2.67
CA ASP A 896 -41.10 -11.72 3.36
C ASP A 896 -41.03 -12.09 4.86
N PRO A 897 -41.35 -11.19 5.81
CA PRO A 897 -41.47 -11.49 7.24
C PRO A 897 -42.49 -12.59 7.62
N SER A 898 -43.30 -13.11 6.69
CA SER A 898 -44.32 -14.14 6.95
C SER A 898 -43.88 -15.61 6.72
N ASN A 899 -42.70 -15.87 6.15
CA ASN A 899 -42.29 -17.20 5.64
C ASN A 899 -43.24 -17.82 4.58
N ALA A 900 -44.26 -17.10 4.09
CA ALA A 900 -45.27 -17.69 3.20
C ALA A 900 -44.94 -17.56 1.71
N GLY A 901 -44.03 -16.67 1.31
CA GLY A 901 -43.63 -16.44 -0.08
C GLY A 901 -44.81 -16.23 -1.03
N ILE A 902 -45.07 -15.01 -1.49
CA ILE A 902 -45.75 -14.89 -2.79
C ILE A 902 -44.71 -15.35 -3.81
N ALA A 903 -44.81 -16.62 -4.21
CA ALA A 903 -44.19 -17.05 -5.45
C ALA A 903 -44.64 -16.06 -6.54
N LEU A 904 -43.68 -15.39 -7.18
CA LEU A 904 -43.88 -14.93 -8.55
C LEU A 904 -44.42 -16.14 -9.28
N ALA A 905 -45.72 -16.14 -9.57
CA ALA A 905 -46.37 -17.25 -10.25
C ALA A 905 -45.53 -17.53 -11.49
N SER A 906 -44.97 -18.74 -11.54
CA SER A 906 -44.01 -19.24 -12.52
C SER A 906 -44.13 -18.51 -13.86
N CYS A 907 -43.20 -17.59 -14.13
CA CYS A 907 -43.02 -17.14 -15.50
C CYS A 907 -42.49 -18.36 -16.25
N ASN A 908 -43.14 -18.69 -17.37
CA ASN A 908 -42.64 -19.73 -18.26
C ASN A 908 -41.19 -19.35 -18.63
N ASN A 909 -40.25 -20.30 -18.50
CA ASN A 909 -38.83 -20.15 -18.80
C ASN A 909 -38.56 -19.66 -20.25
N LEU A 910 -39.58 -19.63 -21.10
CA LEU A 910 -39.52 -19.18 -22.49
C LEU A 910 -40.33 -17.90 -22.81
N ALA A 911 -40.95 -17.21 -21.82
CA ALA A 911 -41.76 -16.01 -22.08
C ALA A 911 -41.63 -14.91 -20.99
N ARG A 912 -41.60 -13.64 -21.43
CA ARG A 912 -41.56 -12.44 -20.56
C ARG A 912 -42.82 -12.35 -19.69
N CYS A 913 -42.67 -12.01 -18.41
CA CYS A 913 -43.79 -11.86 -17.48
C CYS A 913 -44.65 -10.63 -17.85
N ALA A 914 -45.98 -10.74 -17.73
CA ALA A 914 -46.86 -9.57 -17.79
C ALA A 914 -46.76 -8.71 -16.52
N ASP A 915 -47.16 -7.42 -16.60
CA ASP A 915 -47.11 -6.47 -15.50
C ASP A 915 -47.75 -7.01 -14.20
N VAL A 916 -46.98 -7.06 -13.11
CA VAL A 916 -47.51 -7.33 -11.77
C VAL A 916 -47.73 -6.00 -11.05
N ILE A 917 -49.00 -5.69 -10.80
CA ILE A 917 -49.41 -4.50 -10.04
C ILE A 917 -49.65 -4.90 -8.58
N HIS A 918 -48.92 -4.28 -7.65
CA HIS A 918 -49.13 -4.45 -6.21
C HIS A 918 -49.48 -3.10 -5.57
N GLY A 919 -50.62 -3.03 -4.88
CA GLY A 919 -51.07 -1.79 -4.23
C GLY A 919 -51.39 -0.63 -5.18
N GLY A 920 -51.72 -0.91 -6.45
CA GLY A 920 -52.00 0.12 -7.46
C GLY A 920 -50.76 0.76 -8.08
N VAL A 921 -49.57 0.27 -7.74
CA VAL A 921 -48.29 0.68 -8.33
C VAL A 921 -47.76 -0.47 -9.18
N PRO A 922 -47.36 -0.24 -10.45
CA PRO A 922 -46.67 -1.26 -11.25
C PRO A 922 -45.36 -1.63 -10.56
N VAL A 923 -45.20 -2.89 -10.17
CA VAL A 923 -44.01 -3.39 -9.45
C VAL A 923 -43.07 -4.15 -10.38
N VAL A 924 -43.57 -4.58 -11.54
CA VAL A 924 -42.80 -5.14 -12.65
C VAL A 924 -43.00 -4.23 -13.87
N ARG A 925 -41.92 -3.90 -14.58
CA ARG A 925 -41.89 -3.11 -15.83
C ARG A 925 -41.47 -4.00 -16.99
N ASP A 926 -42.09 -3.80 -18.15
CA ASP A 926 -41.78 -4.53 -19.38
C ASP A 926 -40.27 -4.47 -19.73
N GLY A 927 -39.63 -5.63 -19.78
CA GLY A 927 -38.24 -5.79 -20.22
C GLY A 927 -37.18 -6.07 -19.15
N ALA A 928 -37.47 -6.04 -17.85
CA ALA A 928 -36.49 -6.45 -16.84
C ALA A 928 -36.59 -7.96 -16.53
N ARG A 929 -35.46 -8.68 -16.56
CA ARG A 929 -35.43 -10.11 -16.22
C ARG A 929 -35.34 -10.35 -14.70
N TYR A 930 -34.77 -9.42 -13.93
CA TYR A 930 -34.62 -9.57 -12.47
C TYR A 930 -34.87 -8.25 -11.70
N TYR A 931 -35.39 -8.37 -10.47
CA TYR A 931 -35.60 -7.27 -9.52
C TYR A 931 -35.09 -7.66 -8.13
N VAL A 932 -34.47 -6.72 -7.41
CA VAL A 932 -34.11 -6.91 -6.00
C VAL A 932 -34.44 -5.67 -5.17
N ARG A 933 -34.78 -5.88 -3.91
CA ARG A 933 -34.71 -4.86 -2.86
C ARG A 933 -34.37 -5.56 -1.54
N GLY A 934 -33.62 -4.89 -0.69
CA GLY A 934 -33.22 -5.42 0.61
C GLY A 934 -33.88 -4.66 1.76
N LYS A 935 -33.97 -5.29 2.93
CA LYS A 935 -34.16 -4.60 4.20
C LYS A 935 -33.28 -5.26 5.26
N LEU A 936 -32.75 -4.46 6.16
CA LEU A 936 -31.84 -4.91 7.21
C LEU A 936 -32.66 -5.28 8.45
N LYS A 937 -32.25 -6.30 9.20
CA LYS A 937 -32.84 -6.62 10.50
C LYS A 937 -31.87 -6.18 11.59
N SER A 938 -32.32 -5.32 12.51
CA SER A 938 -31.50 -4.94 13.65
C SER A 938 -31.24 -6.14 14.57
N THR A 939 -30.21 -6.03 15.41
CA THR A 939 -29.92 -6.97 16.52
C THR A 939 -31.09 -7.14 17.49
N THR A 940 -32.04 -6.19 17.51
CA THR A 940 -33.30 -6.24 18.28
C THR A 940 -34.49 -6.78 17.48
N ALA A 941 -34.25 -7.42 16.33
CA ALA A 941 -35.23 -8.01 15.44
C ALA A 941 -36.19 -7.02 14.73
N ILE A 942 -35.85 -5.73 14.69
CA ILE A 942 -36.64 -4.70 13.99
C ILE A 942 -36.12 -4.58 12.56
N TRP A 943 -37.00 -4.75 11.58
CA TRP A 943 -36.66 -4.56 10.17
C TRP A 943 -36.56 -3.07 9.83
N SER A 944 -35.57 -2.69 9.02
CA SER A 944 -35.49 -1.39 8.38
C SER A 944 -36.64 -1.19 7.39
N ALA A 945 -36.83 0.05 6.95
CA ALA A 945 -37.57 0.28 5.71
C ALA A 945 -36.91 -0.49 4.56
N TRP A 946 -37.72 -0.92 3.60
CA TRP A 946 -37.21 -1.48 2.35
C TRP A 946 -36.31 -0.46 1.65
N SER A 947 -35.22 -0.93 1.07
CA SER A 947 -34.47 -0.16 0.09
C SER A 947 -35.38 0.19 -1.09
N THR A 948 -34.99 1.20 -1.86
CA THR A 948 -35.58 1.40 -3.18
C THR A 948 -35.37 0.15 -4.03
N TRP A 949 -36.29 -0.10 -4.96
CA TRP A 949 -36.17 -1.18 -5.93
C TRP A 949 -34.94 -0.97 -6.80
N ASP A 950 -34.19 -2.05 -7.02
CA ASP A 950 -33.11 -2.13 -8.00
C ASP A 950 -33.47 -3.22 -9.03
N TRP A 951 -33.04 -3.04 -10.27
CA TRP A 951 -33.41 -3.90 -11.40
C TRP A 951 -32.18 -4.19 -12.25
N PHE A 952 -32.00 -5.44 -12.65
CA PHE A 952 -30.91 -5.85 -13.54
C PHE A 952 -31.44 -6.70 -14.70
N GLU A 953 -30.74 -6.56 -15.84
CA GLU A 953 -31.14 -7.01 -17.17
C GLU A 953 -32.40 -6.33 -17.74
N ALA A 954 -32.26 -5.06 -18.16
CA ALA A 954 -32.95 -4.64 -19.37
C ALA A 954 -31.94 -4.82 -20.50
N ALA A 955 -32.18 -5.71 -21.46
CA ALA A 955 -31.47 -5.62 -22.73
C ALA A 955 -31.71 -4.20 -23.25
N SER A 956 -30.70 -3.32 -23.26
CA SER A 956 -30.83 -1.99 -23.82
C SER A 956 -30.96 -2.14 -25.34
N GLY A 957 -32.20 -2.24 -25.79
CA GLY A 957 -32.59 -2.27 -27.18
C GLY A 957 -32.83 -0.84 -27.63
N ILE A 958 -32.14 -0.48 -28.70
CA ILE A 958 -32.46 0.71 -29.48
C ILE A 958 -32.85 0.22 -30.86
N THR A 959 -34.04 0.60 -31.31
CA THR A 959 -34.45 0.37 -32.69
C THR A 959 -34.70 1.70 -33.37
N ILE A 960 -34.31 1.77 -34.63
CA ILE A 960 -34.57 2.90 -35.51
C ILE A 960 -35.36 2.40 -36.71
N ASN A 961 -36.45 3.07 -37.04
CA ASN A 961 -37.24 2.81 -38.24
C ASN A 961 -37.53 4.13 -38.95
N ILE A 962 -37.42 4.14 -40.29
CA ILE A 962 -37.87 5.29 -41.09
C ILE A 962 -39.28 4.97 -41.55
N THR A 963 -40.28 5.59 -40.94
CA THR A 963 -41.69 5.23 -41.13
C THR A 963 -42.38 6.01 -42.24
N SER A 964 -41.81 7.15 -42.64
CA SER A 964 -42.19 7.88 -43.85
C SER A 964 -40.94 8.47 -44.53
N GLY A 965 -40.97 8.56 -45.86
CA GLY A 965 -39.90 9.16 -46.63
C GLY A 965 -38.55 8.43 -46.62
N ALA A 966 -38.56 7.08 -46.59
CA ALA A 966 -37.35 6.26 -46.77
C ALA A 966 -36.70 6.42 -48.16
N SER A 967 -37.47 6.89 -49.15
CA SER A 967 -36.98 7.34 -50.46
C SER A 967 -37.86 8.49 -50.93
N GLU A 968 -37.31 9.71 -50.95
CA GLU A 968 -38.04 10.91 -51.34
C GLU A 968 -37.49 11.51 -52.63
N SER A 969 -38.39 11.92 -53.52
CA SER A 969 -38.03 12.62 -54.75
C SER A 969 -38.29 14.10 -54.59
N LEU A 970 -37.22 14.90 -54.52
CA LEU A 970 -37.29 16.36 -54.55
C LEU A 970 -37.75 16.92 -55.91
N GLY A 971 -37.79 16.09 -56.95
CA GLY A 971 -38.12 16.49 -58.32
C GLY A 971 -36.88 16.91 -59.13
N THR A 972 -37.11 17.51 -60.30
CA THR A 972 -36.04 18.05 -61.15
C THR A 972 -35.64 19.44 -60.67
N ALA A 973 -34.41 19.58 -60.15
CA ALA A 973 -33.89 20.85 -59.68
C ALA A 973 -33.64 21.81 -60.85
N LEU A 974 -34.38 22.92 -60.87
CA LEU A 974 -34.06 24.09 -61.70
C LEU A 974 -33.16 25.03 -60.89
N PRO A 975 -32.21 25.74 -61.52
CA PRO A 975 -31.34 26.61 -60.75
C PRO A 975 -32.08 27.75 -60.03
N ASN A 976 -31.70 28.05 -58.79
CA ASN A 976 -32.35 29.03 -57.88
C ASN A 976 -33.80 28.67 -57.51
N THR A 977 -34.11 27.38 -57.37
CA THR A 977 -35.42 26.90 -56.95
C THR A 977 -35.26 25.99 -55.75
N ASP A 978 -35.85 26.40 -54.62
CA ASP A 978 -35.86 25.60 -53.41
C ASP A 978 -36.73 24.36 -53.59
N LEU A 979 -36.13 23.19 -53.39
CA LEU A 979 -36.82 21.92 -53.28
C LEU A 979 -36.74 21.42 -51.85
N THR A 980 -37.85 20.91 -51.32
CA THR A 980 -37.92 20.36 -49.97
C THR A 980 -38.59 18.99 -49.92
N ALA A 981 -38.19 18.17 -48.95
CA ALA A 981 -38.86 16.94 -48.57
C ALA A 981 -38.69 16.69 -47.07
N THR A 982 -39.43 15.72 -46.55
CA THR A 982 -39.40 15.31 -45.15
C THR A 982 -39.35 13.80 -44.99
N SER A 983 -38.73 13.32 -43.92
CA SER A 983 -38.82 11.94 -43.46
C SER A 983 -39.15 11.90 -41.98
N ASP A 984 -39.94 10.90 -41.56
CA ASP A 984 -40.16 10.61 -40.15
C ASP A 984 -39.27 9.44 -39.71
N ILE A 985 -38.49 9.70 -38.66
CA ILE A 985 -37.58 8.74 -38.03
C ILE A 985 -38.16 8.37 -36.67
N ASP A 986 -38.57 7.12 -36.54
CA ASP A 986 -39.08 6.55 -35.30
C ASP A 986 -37.95 5.85 -34.55
N VAL A 987 -37.66 6.34 -33.34
CA VAL A 987 -36.66 5.79 -32.44
C VAL A 987 -37.35 5.24 -31.20
N TRP A 988 -37.13 3.96 -30.93
CA TRP A 988 -37.54 3.34 -29.67
C TRP A 988 -36.29 2.96 -28.87
N THR A 989 -36.26 3.34 -27.59
CA THR A 989 -35.19 2.96 -26.66
C THR A 989 -35.77 2.54 -25.32
N ASN A 990 -35.23 1.49 -24.73
CA ASN A 990 -35.43 1.18 -23.31
C ASN A 990 -34.15 1.47 -22.48
N ASP A 991 -33.17 2.17 -23.05
CA ASP A 991 -31.98 2.61 -22.35
C ASP A 991 -32.32 3.71 -21.33
N ARG A 992 -31.80 3.58 -20.10
CA ARG A 992 -32.08 4.52 -19.00
C ARG A 992 -31.51 5.91 -19.28
N ASN A 993 -30.40 5.99 -20.01
CA ASN A 993 -29.71 7.23 -20.35
C ASN A 993 -30.33 7.88 -21.60
N GLY A 994 -31.25 7.19 -22.30
CA GLY A 994 -31.91 7.63 -23.52
C GLY A 994 -31.05 7.40 -24.77
N TYR A 995 -31.11 8.29 -25.75
CA TYR A 995 -30.40 8.12 -27.03
C TYR A 995 -29.92 9.44 -27.64
N THR A 996 -28.97 9.31 -28.57
CA THR A 996 -28.56 10.36 -29.50
C THR A 996 -28.80 9.86 -30.93
N LEU A 997 -29.61 10.61 -31.69
CA LEU A 997 -29.79 10.41 -33.13
C LEU A 997 -28.78 11.27 -33.89
N LEU A 998 -27.98 10.60 -34.71
CA LEU A 998 -26.98 11.17 -35.59
C LEU A 998 -27.41 11.04 -37.05
N VAL A 999 -26.99 11.98 -37.89
CA VAL A 999 -27.26 11.99 -39.33
C VAL A 999 -25.95 12.21 -40.11
N LYS A 1000 -25.75 11.45 -41.20
CA LYS A 1000 -24.63 11.60 -42.15
C LYS A 1000 -25.16 11.71 -43.58
N GLY A 1001 -24.38 12.37 -44.44
CA GLY A 1001 -24.65 12.50 -45.88
C GLY A 1001 -23.70 11.66 -46.71
N PRO A 1002 -23.84 11.63 -48.05
CA PRO A 1002 -22.97 10.84 -48.93
C PRO A 1002 -21.55 11.42 -49.04
N ASP A 1003 -20.62 10.64 -49.60
CA ASP A 1003 -19.41 11.17 -50.21
C ASP A 1003 -19.80 11.78 -51.56
N ASP A 1004 -19.53 13.07 -51.74
CA ASP A 1004 -19.93 13.84 -52.92
C ASP A 1004 -19.20 13.38 -54.18
N VAL A 1005 -19.81 12.45 -54.94
CA VAL A 1005 -19.28 12.01 -56.24
C VAL A 1005 -19.98 12.71 -57.43
N TRP A 1006 -21.13 13.36 -57.22
CA TRP A 1006 -21.98 13.86 -58.31
C TRP A 1006 -22.21 15.38 -58.32
N GLY A 1007 -21.45 16.13 -57.52
CA GLY A 1007 -21.29 17.56 -57.70
C GLY A 1007 -22.46 18.39 -57.19
N MET A 1008 -23.37 17.82 -56.39
CA MET A 1008 -24.22 18.69 -55.59
C MET A 1008 -23.41 19.42 -54.53
N ASP A 1009 -22.13 19.11 -54.27
CA ASP A 1009 -21.29 19.82 -53.28
C ASP A 1009 -20.03 20.40 -53.97
N GLY A 1010 -20.23 21.17 -55.05
CA GLY A 1010 -19.14 21.69 -55.87
C GLY A 1010 -18.05 22.46 -55.09
N PRO A 1011 -16.76 22.32 -55.44
CA PRO A 1011 -15.66 23.01 -54.76
C PRO A 1011 -15.66 24.50 -55.13
N GLY A 1012 -16.43 25.33 -54.41
CA GLY A 1012 -16.29 26.78 -54.51
C GLY A 1012 -17.48 27.69 -54.17
N ALA A 1013 -18.68 27.20 -53.83
CA ALA A 1013 -19.77 28.08 -53.40
C ALA A 1013 -19.94 28.08 -51.88
N ALA A 1014 -19.81 29.27 -51.28
CA ALA A 1014 -19.54 29.49 -49.86
C ALA A 1014 -20.77 30.00 -49.07
N THR A 1015 -21.92 29.33 -49.12
CA THR A 1015 -23.12 29.83 -48.41
C THR A 1015 -23.63 28.96 -47.26
N LEU A 1016 -23.42 27.64 -47.27
CA LEU A 1016 -23.68 26.80 -46.10
C LEU A 1016 -22.37 26.24 -45.54
N PRO A 1017 -22.00 26.58 -44.28
CA PRO A 1017 -20.82 26.01 -43.65
C PRO A 1017 -20.90 24.48 -43.64
N ARG A 1018 -19.87 23.82 -44.20
CA ARG A 1018 -19.67 22.37 -44.04
C ARG A 1018 -19.19 22.09 -42.61
N PHE A 1019 -19.56 20.92 -42.09
CA PHE A 1019 -19.16 20.45 -40.76
C PHE A 1019 -17.62 20.38 -40.64
N THR A 1020 -16.99 21.30 -39.88
CA THR A 1020 -15.53 21.26 -39.64
C THR A 1020 -15.16 20.96 -38.18
N ALA A 1021 -16.02 21.25 -37.19
CA ALA A 1021 -15.97 20.69 -35.82
C ALA A 1021 -17.28 20.96 -35.02
N PRO A 1022 -17.69 20.11 -34.05
CA PRO A 1022 -18.69 20.49 -33.03
C PRO A 1022 -18.12 21.53 -32.04
N PRO A 1023 -18.90 22.51 -31.52
CA PRO A 1023 -20.33 22.74 -31.73
C PRO A 1023 -20.59 23.96 -32.65
N ASP A 1024 -20.40 23.85 -33.96
CA ASP A 1024 -20.82 24.92 -34.88
C ASP A 1024 -22.30 24.79 -35.29
N SER A 1025 -22.99 25.93 -35.24
CA SER A 1025 -24.44 26.06 -35.23
C SER A 1025 -25.02 25.96 -36.65
N PRO A 1026 -26.13 25.22 -36.86
CA PRO A 1026 -26.92 25.35 -38.08
C PRO A 1026 -27.22 26.82 -38.38
N ALA A 1027 -27.16 27.21 -39.67
CA ALA A 1027 -27.32 28.59 -40.09
C ALA A 1027 -28.69 28.80 -40.72
N SER A 1028 -29.25 30.00 -40.57
CA SER A 1028 -30.45 30.36 -41.33
C SER A 1028 -30.12 30.35 -42.82
N TRP A 1029 -30.97 29.70 -43.59
CA TRP A 1029 -30.84 29.60 -45.04
C TRP A 1029 -32.07 30.28 -45.65
N PRO A 1030 -32.02 31.57 -46.01
CA PRO A 1030 -33.19 32.26 -46.56
C PRO A 1030 -33.62 31.66 -47.91
N ALA A 1031 -34.90 31.82 -48.25
CA ALA A 1031 -35.46 31.38 -49.54
C ALA A 1031 -34.65 31.92 -50.73
N LEU A 1032 -34.56 31.15 -51.82
CA LEU A 1032 -33.91 31.54 -53.08
C LEU A 1032 -32.42 31.92 -52.93
N THR A 1033 -31.79 31.46 -51.86
CA THR A 1033 -30.34 31.60 -51.66
C THR A 1033 -29.69 30.31 -52.16
N PRO A 1034 -28.82 30.35 -53.17
CA PRO A 1034 -28.17 29.14 -53.66
C PRO A 1034 -27.46 28.40 -52.53
N GLY A 1035 -27.78 27.12 -52.38
CA GLY A 1035 -27.24 26.26 -51.34
C GLY A 1035 -27.49 24.80 -51.71
N TYR A 1036 -26.43 24.02 -51.63
CA TYR A 1036 -26.35 22.72 -52.28
C TYR A 1036 -27.36 21.68 -51.76
N PHE A 1037 -27.17 21.24 -50.52
CA PHE A 1037 -28.06 20.32 -49.84
C PHE A 1037 -27.96 20.57 -48.33
N GLY A 1038 -29.10 20.71 -47.66
CA GLY A 1038 -29.16 21.01 -46.24
C GLY A 1038 -30.18 20.15 -45.50
N PHE A 1039 -29.83 19.81 -44.26
CA PHE A 1039 -30.64 19.05 -43.31
C PHE A 1039 -31.12 19.96 -42.16
N THR A 1040 -32.34 19.75 -41.68
CA THR A 1040 -32.85 20.36 -40.44
C THR A 1040 -33.85 19.43 -39.73
N VAL A 1041 -34.14 19.73 -38.46
CA VAL A 1041 -35.18 19.04 -37.68
C VAL A 1041 -36.42 19.92 -37.57
N LEU A 1042 -37.52 19.46 -38.18
CA LEU A 1042 -38.80 20.17 -38.17
C LEU A 1042 -39.53 20.01 -36.84
N ALA A 1043 -39.53 18.79 -36.31
CA ALA A 1043 -40.20 18.40 -35.07
C ALA A 1043 -39.54 17.16 -34.47
N ALA A 1044 -39.66 16.98 -33.15
CA ALA A 1044 -39.25 15.78 -32.44
C ALA A 1044 -40.17 15.53 -31.25
N THR A 1045 -40.49 14.26 -30.96
CA THR A 1045 -41.17 13.87 -29.71
C THR A 1045 -40.32 14.30 -28.50
N GLY A 1046 -40.94 15.01 -27.55
CA GLY A 1046 -40.21 15.64 -26.43
C GLY A 1046 -39.73 17.07 -26.70
N GLY A 1047 -39.92 17.57 -27.93
CA GLY A 1047 -39.56 18.92 -28.35
C GLY A 1047 -38.28 18.94 -29.17
N LYS A 1048 -38.23 19.83 -30.17
CA LYS A 1048 -37.00 20.10 -30.92
C LYS A 1048 -36.16 21.15 -30.20
N ASP A 1049 -34.85 21.08 -30.37
CA ASP A 1049 -33.95 22.15 -29.95
C ASP A 1049 -34.09 23.35 -30.91
N THR A 1050 -34.93 24.31 -30.54
CA THR A 1050 -35.20 25.51 -31.34
C THR A 1050 -34.04 26.50 -31.36
N ALA A 1051 -33.07 26.38 -30.45
CA ALA A 1051 -31.86 27.19 -30.48
C ALA A 1051 -30.92 26.69 -31.59
N VAL A 1052 -30.89 25.37 -31.81
CA VAL A 1052 -30.09 24.74 -32.86
C VAL A 1052 -30.80 24.79 -34.22
N TRP A 1053 -32.04 24.29 -34.31
CA TRP A 1053 -32.74 24.08 -35.58
C TRP A 1053 -33.69 25.20 -36.00
N GLY A 1054 -33.85 26.22 -35.15
CA GLY A 1054 -34.77 27.32 -35.38
C GLY A 1054 -36.23 27.00 -35.03
N THR A 1055 -37.12 28.00 -35.15
CA THR A 1055 -38.51 27.95 -34.67
C THR A 1055 -39.54 27.59 -35.75
N GLY A 1056 -39.15 27.53 -37.03
CA GLY A 1056 -40.08 27.22 -38.12
C GLY A 1056 -40.71 25.83 -38.00
N SER A 1057 -41.97 25.65 -38.40
CA SER A 1057 -42.71 24.39 -38.21
C SER A 1057 -43.10 23.68 -39.52
N THR A 1058 -42.75 24.26 -40.66
CA THR A 1058 -42.97 23.69 -42.00
C THR A 1058 -41.68 23.71 -42.78
N GLU A 1059 -41.48 22.77 -43.72
CA GLU A 1059 -40.29 22.70 -44.57
C GLU A 1059 -40.00 23.99 -45.35
N THR A 1060 -41.04 24.80 -45.62
CA THR A 1060 -40.95 26.10 -46.31
C THR A 1060 -40.65 27.30 -45.39
N SER A 1061 -40.49 27.08 -44.08
CA SER A 1061 -40.20 28.13 -43.08
C SER A 1061 -38.73 28.60 -43.14
N PHE A 1062 -38.21 28.92 -44.32
CA PHE A 1062 -36.79 29.18 -44.58
C PHE A 1062 -36.20 30.35 -43.76
N ALA A 1063 -37.03 31.32 -43.37
CA ALA A 1063 -36.58 32.46 -42.57
C ALA A 1063 -36.35 32.12 -41.09
N THR A 1064 -36.90 31.01 -40.61
CA THR A 1064 -36.92 30.64 -39.19
C THR A 1064 -36.41 29.23 -38.92
N LEU A 1065 -36.07 28.47 -39.96
CA LEU A 1065 -35.35 27.20 -39.86
C LEU A 1065 -33.85 27.43 -40.10
N ASN A 1066 -33.06 26.69 -39.34
CA ASN A 1066 -31.62 26.61 -39.57
C ASN A 1066 -31.27 25.27 -40.22
N TYR A 1067 -30.39 25.30 -41.21
CA TYR A 1067 -29.99 24.14 -41.99
C TYR A 1067 -28.49 23.87 -41.82
N VAL A 1068 -28.11 22.60 -41.98
CA VAL A 1068 -26.71 22.16 -41.96
C VAL A 1068 -26.37 21.33 -43.19
N GLY A 1069 -25.17 21.51 -43.74
CA GLY A 1069 -24.64 20.61 -44.78
C GLY A 1069 -24.11 19.31 -44.18
N LEU A 1070 -24.39 18.17 -44.82
CA LEU A 1070 -23.97 16.84 -44.35
C LEU A 1070 -22.69 16.37 -45.04
N GLN A 1071 -21.92 15.47 -44.39
CA GLN A 1071 -20.71 14.83 -44.95
C GLN A 1071 -20.65 13.34 -44.57
N GLN A 1072 -19.99 12.50 -45.38
CA GLN A 1072 -19.88 11.05 -45.10
C GLN A 1072 -18.98 10.74 -43.90
N SER A 1073 -17.87 11.45 -43.78
CA SER A 1073 -16.86 11.18 -42.75
C SER A 1073 -17.30 11.61 -41.34
N ARG A 1074 -18.38 12.38 -41.19
CA ARG A 1074 -18.77 12.99 -39.91
C ARG A 1074 -20.29 13.08 -39.73
N ALA A 1075 -20.77 12.61 -38.59
CA ALA A 1075 -22.19 12.67 -38.23
C ALA A 1075 -22.55 13.96 -37.48
N ALA A 1076 -23.68 14.56 -37.81
CA ALA A 1076 -24.28 15.65 -37.06
C ALA A 1076 -25.30 15.10 -36.05
N VAL A 1077 -25.40 15.71 -34.87
CA VAL A 1077 -26.41 15.36 -33.87
C VAL A 1077 -27.74 15.97 -34.30
N ALA A 1078 -28.69 15.16 -34.76
CA ALA A 1078 -30.02 15.61 -35.11
C ALA A 1078 -30.89 15.82 -33.86
N HIS A 1079 -30.89 14.85 -32.94
CA HIS A 1079 -31.71 14.90 -31.74
C HIS A 1079 -31.03 14.17 -30.57
N ARG A 1080 -31.30 14.63 -29.35
CA ARG A 1080 -30.89 13.95 -28.11
C ARG A 1080 -32.06 13.87 -27.17
N ARG A 1081 -32.21 12.70 -26.56
CA ARG A 1081 -33.13 12.50 -25.45
C ARG A 1081 -32.38 11.87 -24.29
N ASN A 1082 -32.31 12.58 -23.18
CA ASN A 1082 -31.61 12.14 -21.96
C ASN A 1082 -32.56 11.41 -21.00
N SER A 1083 -33.62 10.79 -21.51
CA SER A 1083 -34.62 10.14 -20.69
C SER A 1083 -35.16 8.88 -21.36
N TYR A 1084 -35.32 7.86 -20.54
CA TYR A 1084 -36.04 6.63 -20.87
C TYR A 1084 -37.46 6.92 -21.38
N SER A 1085 -37.87 6.29 -22.49
CA SER A 1085 -39.26 6.34 -22.95
C SER A 1085 -39.70 5.02 -23.59
N LEU A 1086 -40.76 4.43 -23.06
CA LEU A 1086 -41.41 3.26 -23.67
C LEU A 1086 -42.22 3.59 -24.93
N ALA A 1087 -42.49 4.88 -25.17
CA ALA A 1087 -43.14 5.34 -26.38
C ALA A 1087 -42.07 5.55 -27.47
N THR A 1088 -42.41 5.17 -28.70
CA THR A 1088 -41.60 5.52 -29.87
C THR A 1088 -41.56 7.04 -30.03
N ASP A 1089 -40.36 7.57 -30.19
CA ASP A 1089 -40.13 8.96 -30.51
C ASP A 1089 -40.06 9.16 -32.01
N THR A 1090 -40.83 10.11 -32.52
CA THR A 1090 -40.81 10.48 -33.93
C THR A 1090 -40.02 11.77 -34.09
N ILE A 1091 -39.00 11.75 -34.94
CA ILE A 1091 -38.24 12.91 -35.36
C ILE A 1091 -38.58 13.16 -36.82
N THR A 1092 -39.16 14.32 -37.13
CA THR A 1092 -39.41 14.73 -38.51
C THR A 1092 -38.21 15.53 -39.01
N ALA A 1093 -37.43 14.92 -39.89
CA ALA A 1093 -36.34 15.58 -40.60
C ALA A 1093 -36.86 16.31 -41.84
N SER A 1094 -36.24 17.43 -42.20
CA SER A 1094 -36.44 18.09 -43.49
C SER A 1094 -35.14 18.25 -44.23
N TYR A 1095 -35.24 18.12 -45.54
CA TYR A 1095 -34.14 18.33 -46.46
C TYR A 1095 -34.50 19.47 -47.40
N ARG A 1096 -33.50 20.25 -47.76
CA ARG A 1096 -33.63 21.30 -48.76
C ARG A 1096 -32.46 21.25 -49.74
N ALA A 1097 -32.75 21.44 -51.01
CA ALA A 1097 -31.74 21.58 -52.06
C ALA A 1097 -32.06 22.79 -52.95
N ASP A 1098 -31.03 23.56 -53.33
CA ASP A 1098 -31.12 24.63 -54.33
C ASP A 1098 -29.86 24.60 -55.22
N VAL A 1099 -30.02 24.10 -56.46
CA VAL A 1099 -28.92 23.95 -57.40
C VAL A 1099 -28.42 25.31 -57.86
N ALA A 1100 -27.11 25.55 -57.74
CA ALA A 1100 -26.49 26.81 -58.14
C ALA A 1100 -26.72 27.11 -59.63
N ALA A 1101 -26.87 28.39 -59.97
CA ALA A 1101 -27.09 28.90 -61.33
C ALA A 1101 -26.11 28.37 -62.40
N ALA A 1102 -24.92 27.90 -62.00
CA ALA A 1102 -23.87 27.42 -62.88
C ALA A 1102 -23.97 25.91 -63.23
N GLN A 1103 -24.88 25.14 -62.62
CA GLN A 1103 -25.03 23.71 -62.85
C GLN A 1103 -26.23 23.38 -63.74
N ALA A 1104 -26.10 22.34 -64.58
CA ALA A 1104 -27.19 21.89 -65.43
C ALA A 1104 -28.32 21.28 -64.59
N GLY A 1105 -29.57 21.67 -64.86
CA GLY A 1105 -30.72 21.05 -64.23
C GLY A 1105 -30.77 19.54 -64.52
N GLY A 1106 -31.08 18.74 -63.51
CA GLY A 1106 -31.03 17.28 -63.59
C GLY A 1106 -31.73 16.59 -62.41
N ALA A 1107 -31.85 15.26 -62.50
CA ALA A 1107 -32.29 14.43 -61.38
C ALA A 1107 -31.06 13.98 -60.59
N TYR A 1108 -31.00 14.35 -59.32
CA TYR A 1108 -29.91 13.99 -58.42
C TYR A 1108 -30.40 12.98 -57.39
N THR A 1109 -29.57 12.01 -57.03
CA THR A 1109 -29.89 11.01 -56.00
C THR A 1109 -28.79 11.01 -54.94
N THR A 1110 -29.21 10.89 -53.68
CA THR A 1110 -28.32 10.87 -52.51
C THR A 1110 -28.87 9.93 -51.45
N THR A 1111 -28.00 9.40 -50.61
CA THR A 1111 -28.37 8.56 -49.46
C THR A 1111 -27.97 9.29 -48.17
N ILE A 1112 -28.86 9.24 -47.18
CA ILE A 1112 -28.66 9.84 -45.86
C ILE A 1112 -28.68 8.70 -44.85
N ASP A 1113 -27.65 8.63 -44.02
CA ASP A 1113 -27.54 7.59 -43.00
C ASP A 1113 -27.99 8.16 -41.64
N TYR A 1114 -28.95 7.49 -41.03
CA TYR A 1114 -29.39 7.75 -39.67
C TYR A 1114 -28.78 6.70 -38.73
N ILE A 1115 -28.14 7.18 -37.66
CA ILE A 1115 -27.46 6.33 -36.68
C ILE A 1115 -28.00 6.69 -35.30
N VAL A 1116 -28.50 5.72 -34.55
CA VAL A 1116 -28.88 5.93 -33.14
C VAL A 1116 -27.90 5.22 -32.24
N ILE A 1117 -27.43 5.92 -31.21
CA ILE A 1117 -26.57 5.39 -30.16
C ILE A 1117 -27.22 5.62 -28.80
N ALA A 1118 -27.00 4.70 -27.85
CA ALA A 1118 -27.34 4.91 -26.45
C ALA A 1118 -26.49 6.04 -25.87
N ASN A 1119 -27.07 6.86 -25.00
CA ASN A 1119 -26.27 7.84 -24.26
C ASN A 1119 -25.47 7.11 -23.17
N VAL A 1120 -24.23 7.53 -22.95
CA VAL A 1120 -23.34 6.97 -21.92
C VAL A 1120 -23.59 7.67 -20.59
#